data_AF-A0A290S0C8-F1
#
_entry.id   AF-A0A290S0C8-F1
#
_cell.length_a   1.000
_cell.length_b   1.000
_cell.length_c   1.000
_cell.angle_alpha   90.00
_cell.angle_beta   90.00
_cell.angle_gamma   90.00
#
_symmetry.space_group_name_H-M   'P 1'
#
loop_
_entity.id
_entity.type
_entity.pdbx_description
1 polymer ?
#
loop_
_entity_poly.entity_id
_entity_poly.type
_entity_poly.pdbx_seq_one_letter_code
_entity_poly.pdbx_strand_id
1 'polypeptide(L)'
;MMRNPFYLGDWQVTPSTNSIQLTGKAKQLEPKAMEVLLHLCQQNGDIVSSDELLNKCWKNTDIGDNPLHKTITQLRKALGDKANEPHYIETIRKRGYRIIAKLSFPLADPIPSTKSTWQGGSPFLGLRAYNPNDTHVFFGRTQSIATLLERISSQVNYGRAFCLILGPSGTGKSSLVNAGILPKLLDERGYNGIGVISYTQIDFADVHKNRLFLDLASALLDWDINAQPVFEGLSAQTLAEQLELAIDGVINAIQAALSKASTQLKTPQLFLFIDRLEVLLSSPIFSSETRSHFLSVIERLAISKAVIVFSACRNDFYPLVVEQPSLMAGKAHGAHYDLTPPNRQELQQIIRLPALTANLTFSNDPQTQTPLDEILCADTANNPDALPMLQYTLQELYLQRSDSNELLHSVYTKLGGIEGAIGKKAEDIFIDLSNEQQQQLKSVLSQLITLNPDGKTITSRAARWQTLTNTSQKELVQAMVDSRLFVSHLQNQEACFSLAHEALLRQWPRAKQWINDHKDALAIKSRLQHQAQNWVDEDKSSAYLLAPGKPLQEAQLLLNDKLFKLDDNEHALIKSSVKKTKTKIRAKRVTVALLGLLTFTALLMSFTSFKAQQHAQKKQLEAESLLGFMVGDFADKLRSVERMDLLDGISNKALEYFTDQTDDSSSLFSFSDNKAQFNKRFQYAQTLEAMGEVAYSRGKTDEAFTAFENARTRLEALLKIQPNNLELLTLAGANAFWLGQLTYDQNDHQATEQMFKKYHAYSKKMYALAANDFNSIMELSYSSNSLGSLYIEKSNYSAAKKNFAESLLLKNKALKLKPNNKDLLRDKSDTISWLAKTEEKLSNFNEAVNILEGAVGVITKLIANYPSDASLFYTSANLYMQQSYLLSYLSDKRMAHKKASLANQVINEALVQDPKNNKFQLMYYRSLAHSLMLSTDEATDSTIEKIINFLKSQNFKNTSTINTQITLIQYFINRQSPLKAQELLTELENNENYKHQLANLTKTGDYLVYTRINLIKANLATTNKQREQFCLSAIKAISEAAKISQSVKITYPLVQAYNCLNREDEISEIKTSLVKLGITNFQL
;
A
#
# COMPACT_ATOMS: atom_id res chain seq x y z
N MET A 1 23.12 8.58 -12.09
CA MET A 1 23.66 7.71 -13.15
C MET A 1 24.62 6.64 -12.62
N MET A 2 25.69 6.96 -11.89
CA MET A 2 26.74 5.96 -11.52
C MET A 2 26.46 5.04 -10.32
N ARG A 3 25.20 4.67 -10.09
CA ARG A 3 24.87 3.57 -9.15
C ARG A 3 24.65 2.23 -9.88
N ASN A 4 24.41 2.28 -11.19
CA ASN A 4 24.26 1.10 -12.04
C ASN A 4 25.63 0.59 -12.50
N PRO A 5 25.76 -0.71 -12.79
CA PRO A 5 26.95 -1.27 -13.43
C PRO A 5 27.34 -0.49 -14.70
N PHE A 6 28.63 -0.21 -14.85
CA PHE A 6 29.20 0.45 -16.03
C PHE A 6 30.56 -0.12 -16.38
N TYR A 7 31.04 0.11 -17.60
CA TYR A 7 32.35 -0.31 -18.05
C TYR A 7 33.33 0.86 -18.03
N LEU A 8 34.52 0.62 -17.50
CA LEU A 8 35.70 1.47 -17.58
C LEU A 8 36.75 0.71 -18.39
N GLY A 9 36.87 1.02 -19.68
CA GLY A 9 37.60 0.18 -20.64
C GLY A 9 36.99 -1.23 -20.66
N ASP A 10 37.82 -2.23 -20.36
CA ASP A 10 37.39 -3.64 -20.34
C ASP A 10 36.81 -4.10 -18.98
N TRP A 11 36.92 -3.27 -17.93
CA TRP A 11 36.46 -3.60 -16.58
C TRP A 11 35.01 -3.19 -16.37
N GLN A 12 34.16 -4.14 -15.97
CA GLN A 12 32.83 -3.84 -15.44
C GLN A 12 32.96 -3.40 -13.97
N VAL A 13 32.48 -2.20 -13.64
CA VAL A 13 32.43 -1.63 -12.30
C VAL A 13 31.00 -1.76 -11.78
N THR A 14 30.83 -2.41 -10.62
CA THR A 14 29.54 -2.60 -9.96
C THR A 14 29.54 -1.85 -8.61
N PRO A 15 29.00 -0.60 -8.56
CA PRO A 15 29.09 0.26 -7.39
C PRO A 15 28.37 -0.29 -6.15
N SER A 16 27.23 -0.96 -6.35
CA SER A 16 26.41 -1.52 -5.26
C SER A 16 27.13 -2.61 -4.47
N THR A 17 28.04 -3.33 -5.11
CA THR A 17 28.81 -4.43 -4.50
C THR A 17 30.27 -4.04 -4.26
N ASN A 18 30.70 -2.80 -4.54
CA ASN A 18 32.10 -2.37 -4.48
C ASN A 18 33.05 -3.32 -5.24
N SER A 19 32.63 -3.85 -6.39
CA SER A 19 33.43 -4.82 -7.15
C SER A 19 33.76 -4.32 -8.56
N ILE A 20 34.89 -4.78 -9.09
CA ILE A 20 35.26 -4.65 -10.50
C ILE A 20 35.52 -6.04 -11.09
N GLN A 21 35.13 -6.26 -12.34
CA GLN A 21 35.24 -7.56 -13.00
C GLN A 21 35.82 -7.43 -14.41
N LEU A 22 36.80 -8.28 -14.71
CA LEU A 22 37.37 -8.45 -16.05
C LEU A 22 37.45 -9.94 -16.32
N THR A 23 36.96 -10.40 -17.48
CA THR A 23 37.05 -11.81 -17.94
C THR A 23 36.65 -12.86 -16.89
N GLY A 24 35.65 -12.54 -16.06
CA GLY A 24 35.14 -13.45 -15.01
C GLY A 24 35.91 -13.43 -13.68
N LYS A 25 37.03 -12.71 -13.57
CA LYS A 25 37.74 -12.50 -12.30
C LYS A 25 37.21 -11.24 -11.61
N ALA A 26 36.35 -11.41 -10.62
CA ALA A 26 35.89 -10.32 -9.78
C ALA A 26 36.96 -9.96 -8.74
N LYS A 27 37.24 -8.66 -8.60
CA LYS A 27 38.08 -8.09 -7.54
C LYS A 27 37.23 -7.15 -6.71
N GLN A 28 37.31 -7.34 -5.40
CA GLN A 28 36.65 -6.45 -4.44
C GLN A 28 37.51 -5.20 -4.23
N LEU A 29 36.89 -4.03 -4.33
CA LEU A 29 37.50 -2.76 -3.95
C LEU A 29 37.06 -2.40 -2.53
N GLU A 30 37.94 -1.69 -1.81
CA GLU A 30 37.52 -1.03 -0.58
C GLU A 30 36.49 0.05 -0.89
N PRO A 31 35.51 0.31 0.00
CA PRO A 31 34.47 1.31 -0.22
C PRO A 31 35.05 2.69 -0.61
N LYS A 32 36.16 3.09 0.02
CA LYS A 32 36.82 4.36 -0.26
C LYS A 32 37.48 4.40 -1.64
N ALA A 33 38.06 3.29 -2.08
CA ALA A 33 38.61 3.16 -3.43
C ALA A 33 37.49 3.23 -4.49
N MET A 34 36.34 2.61 -4.21
CA MET A 34 35.18 2.72 -5.09
C MET A 34 34.65 4.17 -5.15
N GLU A 35 34.53 4.87 -4.01
CA GLU A 35 34.14 6.29 -3.98
C GLU A 35 35.04 7.17 -4.84
N VAL A 36 36.37 7.01 -4.72
CA VAL A 36 37.36 7.74 -5.53
C VAL A 36 37.22 7.41 -7.01
N LEU A 37 37.09 6.12 -7.36
CA LEU A 37 36.91 5.67 -8.74
C LEU A 37 35.65 6.27 -9.36
N LEU A 38 34.52 6.24 -8.64
CA LEU A 38 33.26 6.82 -9.08
C LEU A 38 33.38 8.32 -9.29
N HIS A 39 34.06 9.04 -8.38
CA HIS A 39 34.22 10.48 -8.53
C HIS A 39 35.12 10.83 -9.72
N LEU A 40 36.23 10.11 -9.91
CA LEU A 40 37.08 10.27 -11.09
C LEU A 40 36.33 9.98 -12.40
N CYS A 41 35.48 8.95 -12.42
CA CYS A 41 34.65 8.65 -13.59
C CYS A 41 33.59 9.74 -13.83
N GLN A 42 33.11 10.43 -12.78
CA GLN A 42 32.03 11.43 -12.90
C GLN A 42 32.49 12.66 -13.68
N GLN A 43 33.78 12.97 -13.58
CA GLN A 43 34.40 14.09 -14.27
C GLN A 43 34.74 13.76 -15.74
N ASN A 44 34.36 12.58 -16.24
CA ASN A 44 34.40 12.19 -17.66
C ASN A 44 35.72 12.50 -18.41
N GLY A 45 36.85 12.31 -17.72
CA GLY A 45 38.19 12.55 -18.27
C GLY A 45 38.80 13.92 -17.98
N ASP A 46 38.06 14.81 -17.31
CA ASP A 46 38.60 16.05 -16.76
C ASP A 46 39.56 15.79 -15.58
N ILE A 47 40.47 16.74 -15.35
CA ILE A 47 41.46 16.66 -14.28
C ILE A 47 40.78 17.00 -12.96
N VAL A 48 40.83 16.06 -12.01
CA VAL A 48 40.32 16.23 -10.64
C VAL A 48 41.48 16.46 -9.70
N SER A 49 41.46 17.57 -8.95
CA SER A 49 42.54 17.92 -8.04
C SER A 49 42.59 16.99 -6.81
N SER A 50 43.77 16.89 -6.18
CA SER A 50 43.91 16.14 -4.93
C SER A 50 42.98 16.68 -3.84
N ASP A 51 42.88 18.01 -3.72
CA ASP A 51 42.02 18.68 -2.73
C ASP A 51 40.53 18.38 -2.99
N GLU A 52 40.10 18.33 -4.25
CA GLU A 52 38.73 17.99 -4.60
C GLU A 52 38.40 16.54 -4.23
N LEU A 53 39.30 15.60 -4.53
CA LEU A 53 39.14 14.19 -4.18
C LEU A 53 39.13 13.99 -2.65
N LEU A 54 40.02 14.68 -1.92
CA LEU A 54 40.04 14.66 -0.46
C LEU A 54 38.75 15.25 0.14
N ASN A 55 38.33 16.42 -0.32
CA ASN A 55 37.10 17.06 0.15
C ASN A 55 35.84 16.25 -0.18
N LYS A 56 35.82 15.56 -1.33
CA LYS A 56 34.64 14.79 -1.76
C LYS A 56 34.57 13.43 -1.07
N CYS A 57 35.66 12.68 -1.08
CA CYS A 57 35.71 11.30 -0.61
C CYS A 57 36.06 11.20 0.88
N TRP A 58 36.68 12.21 1.50
CA TRP A 58 37.07 12.21 2.91
C TRP A 58 36.54 13.43 3.68
N LYS A 59 35.25 13.74 3.49
CA LYS A 59 34.57 14.81 4.24
C LYS A 59 34.81 14.72 5.75
N ASN A 60 35.14 15.86 6.37
CA ASN A 60 35.33 16.03 7.82
C ASN A 60 36.50 15.26 8.45
N THR A 61 37.54 14.94 7.68
CA THR A 61 38.75 14.32 8.22
C THR A 61 39.97 15.14 7.78
N ASP A 62 40.73 15.71 8.73
CA ASP A 62 42.00 16.39 8.41
C ASP A 62 43.06 15.34 8.06
N ILE A 63 43.18 15.03 6.77
CA ILE A 63 44.15 14.08 6.23
C ILE A 63 44.94 14.74 5.11
N GLY A 64 46.27 14.66 5.17
CA GLY A 64 47.15 15.07 4.07
C GLY A 64 47.05 14.10 2.88
N ASP A 65 47.79 14.34 1.80
CA ASP A 65 47.64 13.63 0.51
C ASP A 65 47.94 12.11 0.54
N ASN A 66 48.56 11.60 1.60
CA ASN A 66 49.06 10.22 1.68
C ASN A 66 47.98 9.12 1.49
N PRO A 67 46.77 9.20 2.10
CA PRO A 67 45.69 8.24 1.87
C PRO A 67 45.16 8.26 0.44
N LEU A 68 45.11 9.43 -0.21
CA LEU A 68 44.71 9.54 -1.61
C LEU A 68 45.72 8.84 -2.52
N HIS A 69 47.02 9.07 -2.33
CA HIS A 69 48.07 8.38 -3.08
C HIS A 69 48.01 6.85 -2.91
N LYS A 70 47.76 6.36 -1.69
CA LYS A 70 47.56 4.93 -1.42
C LYS A 70 46.34 4.38 -2.15
N THR A 71 45.22 5.12 -2.13
CA THR A 71 43.97 4.72 -2.79
C THR A 71 44.14 4.65 -4.31
N ILE A 72 44.81 5.64 -4.92
CA ILE A 72 45.12 5.61 -6.36
C ILE A 72 46.05 4.44 -6.70
N THR A 73 47.02 4.13 -5.85
CA THR A 73 47.92 2.98 -6.03
C THR A 73 47.15 1.67 -5.96
N GLN A 74 46.20 1.54 -5.03
CA GLN A 74 45.31 0.38 -4.90
C GLN A 74 44.42 0.22 -6.13
N LEU A 75 43.81 1.32 -6.61
CA LEU A 75 42.98 1.31 -7.82
C LEU A 75 43.77 0.87 -9.06
N ARG A 76 44.98 1.42 -9.25
CA ARG A 76 45.87 0.99 -10.34
C ARG A 76 46.19 -0.49 -10.27
N LYS A 77 46.54 -1.00 -9.09
CA LYS A 77 46.80 -2.44 -8.88
C LYS A 77 45.55 -3.30 -9.18
N ALA A 78 44.36 -2.83 -8.79
CA ALA A 78 43.12 -3.55 -9.05
C ALA A 78 42.80 -3.61 -10.56
N LEU A 79 42.99 -2.51 -11.28
CA LEU A 79 42.76 -2.40 -12.73
C LEU A 79 43.89 -3.00 -13.59
N GLY A 80 45.03 -3.35 -12.99
CA GLY A 80 46.22 -3.80 -13.74
C GLY A 80 46.98 -2.65 -14.42
N ASP A 81 46.77 -1.42 -13.96
CA ASP A 81 47.31 -0.18 -14.51
C ASP A 81 48.68 0.18 -13.90
N LYS A 82 49.54 0.88 -14.66
CA LYS A 82 50.88 1.31 -14.21
C LYS A 82 51.02 2.83 -14.24
N ALA A 83 51.63 3.42 -13.21
CA ALA A 83 51.76 4.88 -13.12
C ALA A 83 52.67 5.51 -14.19
N ASN A 84 53.65 4.76 -14.71
CA ASN A 84 54.55 5.19 -15.78
C ASN A 84 54.01 4.91 -17.19
N GLU A 85 52.93 4.13 -17.32
CA GLU A 85 52.28 3.77 -18.59
C GLU A 85 50.76 3.62 -18.35
N PRO A 86 50.06 4.72 -18.05
CA PRO A 86 48.68 4.67 -17.62
C PRO A 86 47.75 4.31 -18.79
N HIS A 87 46.88 3.34 -18.56
CA HIS A 87 45.79 2.93 -19.47
C HIS A 87 44.41 3.34 -18.94
N TYR A 88 44.28 3.53 -17.62
CA TYR A 88 43.01 3.83 -16.96
C TYR A 88 43.04 5.14 -16.19
N ILE A 89 44.02 5.34 -15.31
CA ILE A 89 44.14 6.52 -14.45
C ILE A 89 45.47 7.21 -14.73
N GLU A 90 45.41 8.42 -15.29
CA GLU A 90 46.60 9.26 -15.52
C GLU A 90 46.83 10.21 -14.34
N THR A 91 48.11 10.38 -13.94
CA THR A 91 48.51 11.40 -12.95
C THR A 91 49.09 12.61 -13.65
N ILE A 92 48.46 13.77 -13.47
CA ILE A 92 48.97 15.05 -13.93
C ILE A 92 49.76 15.70 -12.79
N ARG A 93 51.10 15.76 -12.94
CA ARG A 93 52.00 16.24 -11.89
C ARG A 93 51.54 17.61 -11.34
N LYS A 94 51.43 17.70 -10.00
CA LYS A 94 51.00 18.89 -9.25
C LYS A 94 49.59 19.41 -9.56
N ARG A 95 48.78 18.69 -10.34
CA ARG A 95 47.41 19.10 -10.70
C ARG A 95 46.35 18.09 -10.28
N GLY A 96 46.64 16.79 -10.31
CA GLY A 96 45.70 15.76 -9.84
C GLY A 96 45.66 14.52 -10.72
N TYR A 97 44.46 13.95 -10.89
CA TYR A 97 44.24 12.67 -11.59
C TYR A 97 43.09 12.79 -12.58
N ARG A 98 43.12 12.00 -13.66
CA ARG A 98 41.99 11.87 -14.60
C ARG A 98 41.81 10.44 -15.09
N ILE A 99 40.59 10.11 -15.52
CA ILE A 99 40.30 8.87 -16.24
C ILE A 99 40.64 9.06 -17.72
N ILE A 100 41.34 8.09 -18.30
CA ILE A 100 41.67 8.07 -19.74
C ILE A 100 41.03 6.88 -20.47
N ALA A 101 40.53 5.88 -19.73
CA ALA A 101 39.80 4.76 -20.31
C ALA A 101 38.37 5.16 -20.69
N LYS A 102 37.87 4.58 -21.79
CA LYS A 102 36.51 4.82 -22.29
C LYS A 102 35.48 4.36 -21.27
N LEU A 103 34.58 5.27 -20.87
CA LEU A 103 33.43 4.94 -20.04
C LEU A 103 32.25 4.50 -20.93
N SER A 104 31.64 3.36 -20.62
CA SER A 104 30.39 2.91 -21.29
C SER A 104 29.37 2.50 -20.24
N PHE A 105 28.16 3.03 -20.32
CA PHE A 105 27.08 2.73 -19.38
C PHE A 105 26.06 1.81 -20.06
N PRO A 106 26.13 0.49 -19.88
CA PRO A 106 25.24 -0.46 -20.55
C PRO A 106 23.77 -0.28 -20.14
N LEU A 107 23.53 0.33 -18.97
CA LEU A 107 22.21 0.58 -18.36
C LEU A 107 21.87 2.08 -18.25
N ALA A 108 22.62 2.98 -18.86
CA ALA A 108 22.17 4.36 -19.00
C ALA A 108 21.40 4.48 -20.31
N ASP A 109 20.22 5.10 -20.26
CA ASP A 109 19.55 5.56 -21.46
C ASP A 109 20.54 6.50 -22.18
N PRO A 110 20.89 6.25 -23.45
CA PRO A 110 21.79 7.14 -24.17
C PRO A 110 21.11 8.51 -24.21
N ILE A 111 21.67 9.50 -23.53
CA ILE A 111 21.33 10.90 -23.79
C ILE A 111 21.84 11.13 -25.22
N PRO A 112 20.99 11.39 -26.20
CA PRO A 112 21.44 11.53 -27.58
C PRO A 112 22.45 12.67 -27.64
N SER A 113 23.70 12.37 -27.97
CA SER A 113 24.65 13.40 -28.38
C SER A 113 24.09 14.04 -29.64
N THR A 114 24.05 15.36 -29.62
CA THR A 114 23.41 16.23 -30.59
C THR A 114 23.77 15.90 -32.05
N LYS A 115 22.74 15.96 -32.91
CA LYS A 115 22.75 15.88 -34.39
C LYS A 115 22.79 14.50 -35.05
N SER A 116 21.78 13.66 -34.79
CA SER A 116 21.27 12.78 -35.86
C SER A 116 19.92 13.33 -36.33
N THR A 117 19.77 13.62 -37.62
CA THR A 117 18.45 13.90 -38.21
C THR A 117 17.62 12.63 -38.11
N TRP A 118 16.55 12.65 -37.33
CA TRP A 118 15.58 11.57 -37.23
C TRP A 118 15.05 11.24 -38.64
N GLN A 119 15.43 10.08 -39.19
CA GLN A 119 14.99 9.61 -40.50
C GLN A 119 13.89 8.53 -40.40
N GLY A 120 13.45 8.20 -39.19
CA GLY A 120 12.40 7.20 -38.93
C GLY A 120 10.97 7.76 -39.03
N GLY A 121 9.99 6.85 -38.97
CA GLY A 121 8.57 7.20 -38.79
C GLY A 121 8.28 7.79 -37.40
N SER A 122 7.06 7.65 -36.89
CA SER A 122 6.76 8.11 -35.52
C SER A 122 7.67 7.42 -34.48
N PRO A 123 8.28 8.17 -33.53
CA PRO A 123 9.01 7.56 -32.41
C PRO A 123 8.06 6.84 -31.42
N PHE A 124 6.75 7.03 -31.57
CA PHE A 124 5.72 6.37 -30.80
C PHE A 124 5.05 5.30 -31.67
N LEU A 125 5.17 4.03 -31.28
CA LEU A 125 4.74 2.89 -32.09
C LEU A 125 3.22 2.61 -32.02
N GLY A 126 2.48 3.42 -31.28
CA GLY A 126 1.04 3.26 -31.10
C GLY A 126 0.70 1.96 -30.34
N LEU A 127 -0.25 1.19 -30.88
CA LEU A 127 -0.67 -0.07 -30.25
C LEU A 127 0.27 -1.24 -30.53
N ARG A 128 1.31 -1.08 -31.36
CA ARG A 128 2.27 -2.14 -31.68
C ARG A 128 3.22 -2.38 -30.50
N ALA A 129 3.61 -3.64 -30.31
CA ALA A 129 4.69 -3.96 -29.36
C ALA A 129 6.03 -3.53 -29.97
N TYR A 130 6.98 -3.14 -29.13
CA TYR A 130 8.32 -2.82 -29.60
C TYR A 130 9.05 -4.09 -30.02
N ASN A 131 9.83 -4.00 -31.09
CA ASN A 131 10.70 -5.06 -31.60
C ASN A 131 12.14 -4.86 -31.10
N PRO A 132 13.04 -5.85 -31.29
CA PRO A 132 14.45 -5.73 -30.87
C PRO A 132 15.21 -4.54 -31.46
N ASN A 133 14.81 -4.07 -32.65
CA ASN A 133 15.43 -2.93 -33.32
C ASN A 133 14.97 -1.57 -32.78
N ASP A 134 13.88 -1.54 -32.00
CA ASP A 134 13.27 -0.30 -31.49
C ASP A 134 13.90 0.19 -30.17
N THR A 135 15.04 -0.39 -29.76
CA THR A 135 15.74 -0.07 -28.50
C THR A 135 16.05 1.42 -28.32
N HIS A 136 16.26 2.14 -29.43
CA HIS A 136 16.63 3.55 -29.44
C HIS A 136 15.49 4.51 -29.07
N VAL A 137 14.24 4.02 -29.07
CA VAL A 137 13.03 4.76 -28.64
C VAL A 137 12.34 4.13 -27.43
N PHE A 138 12.94 3.10 -26.81
CA PHE A 138 12.37 2.42 -25.65
C PHE A 138 12.98 2.94 -24.34
N PHE A 139 12.19 3.70 -23.57
CA PHE A 139 12.63 4.36 -22.33
C PHE A 139 11.69 4.08 -21.14
N GLY A 140 12.10 4.48 -19.94
CA GLY A 140 11.25 4.42 -18.74
C GLY A 140 11.15 3.06 -18.07
N ARG A 141 11.93 2.06 -18.51
CA ARG A 141 11.94 0.71 -17.91
C ARG A 141 13.32 0.24 -17.46
N THR A 142 14.27 1.16 -17.30
CA THR A 142 15.68 0.87 -17.01
C THR A 142 15.87 0.03 -15.73
N GLN A 143 15.10 0.29 -14.67
CA GLN A 143 15.19 -0.48 -13.41
C GLN A 143 14.66 -1.91 -13.58
N SER A 144 13.53 -2.07 -14.28
CA SER A 144 12.96 -3.39 -14.61
C SER A 144 13.93 -4.21 -15.47
N ILE A 145 14.53 -3.59 -16.48
CA ILE A 145 15.54 -4.20 -17.35
C ILE A 145 16.73 -4.69 -16.53
N ALA A 146 17.33 -3.83 -15.70
CA ALA A 146 18.47 -4.21 -14.87
C ALA A 146 18.14 -5.36 -13.90
N THR A 147 16.96 -5.33 -13.29
CA THR A 147 16.53 -6.38 -12.35
C THR A 147 16.31 -7.72 -13.05
N LEU A 148 15.69 -7.72 -14.23
CA LEU A 148 15.45 -8.93 -15.01
C LEU A 148 16.76 -9.51 -15.57
N LEU A 149 17.69 -8.67 -16.03
CA LEU A 149 19.03 -9.10 -16.46
C LEU A 149 19.81 -9.77 -15.32
N GLU A 150 19.74 -9.19 -14.11
CA GLU A 150 20.39 -9.79 -12.93
C GLU A 150 19.75 -11.13 -12.53
N ARG A 151 18.41 -11.21 -12.58
CA ARG A 151 17.67 -12.44 -12.30
C ARG A 151 17.99 -13.52 -13.30
N ILE A 152 17.96 -13.23 -14.61
CA ILE A 152 18.28 -14.25 -15.61
C ILE A 152 19.74 -14.69 -15.52
N SER A 153 20.67 -13.75 -15.24
CA SER A 153 22.07 -14.09 -14.98
C SER A 153 22.21 -15.07 -13.81
N SER A 154 21.48 -14.82 -12.71
CA SER A 154 21.45 -15.72 -11.56
C SER A 154 20.82 -17.08 -11.89
N GLN A 155 19.74 -17.10 -12.67
CA GLN A 155 19.03 -18.32 -13.09
C GLN A 155 19.89 -19.20 -14.03
N VAL A 156 20.63 -18.60 -14.96
CA VAL A 156 21.60 -19.30 -15.80
C VAL A 156 22.70 -19.94 -14.96
N ASN A 157 23.27 -19.22 -13.99
CA ASN A 157 24.28 -19.75 -13.07
C ASN A 157 23.73 -20.86 -12.15
N TYR A 158 22.46 -20.76 -11.76
CA TYR A 158 21.75 -21.78 -10.99
C TYR A 158 21.50 -23.07 -11.81
N GLY A 159 21.61 -23.01 -13.14
CA GLY A 159 21.41 -24.15 -14.04
C GLY A 159 19.97 -24.30 -14.54
N ARG A 160 19.12 -23.28 -14.36
CA ARG A 160 17.74 -23.24 -14.88
C ARG A 160 17.46 -21.85 -15.44
N ALA A 161 17.71 -21.65 -16.73
CA ALA A 161 17.62 -20.37 -17.40
C ALA A 161 16.17 -19.98 -17.77
N PHE A 162 15.31 -19.82 -16.76
CA PHE A 162 13.88 -19.50 -16.94
C PHE A 162 13.46 -18.25 -16.16
N CYS A 163 12.67 -17.38 -16.79
CA CYS A 163 12.03 -16.24 -16.13
C CYS A 163 10.56 -16.06 -16.58
N LEU A 164 9.64 -16.02 -15.61
CA LEU A 164 8.23 -15.70 -15.80
C LEU A 164 7.95 -14.25 -15.40
N ILE A 165 7.49 -13.44 -16.36
CA ILE A 165 7.05 -12.07 -16.16
C ILE A 165 5.53 -12.06 -15.96
N LEU A 166 5.10 -11.56 -14.80
CA LEU A 166 3.70 -11.40 -14.43
C LEU A 166 3.35 -9.91 -14.47
N GLY A 167 2.28 -9.50 -15.14
CA GLY A 167 1.76 -8.13 -15.03
C GLY A 167 0.38 -7.94 -15.64
N PRO A 168 -0.38 -6.88 -15.27
CA PRO A 168 -1.66 -6.54 -15.90
C PRO A 168 -1.56 -6.42 -17.43
N SER A 169 -2.72 -6.40 -18.12
CA SER A 169 -2.75 -6.19 -19.56
C SER A 169 -2.18 -4.82 -19.92
N GLY A 170 -1.50 -4.68 -21.05
CA GLY A 170 -1.02 -3.37 -21.52
C GLY A 170 0.16 -2.77 -20.74
N THR A 171 0.71 -3.39 -19.68
CA THR A 171 1.86 -2.83 -18.93
C THR A 171 3.21 -2.87 -19.65
N GLY A 172 3.26 -3.47 -20.86
CA GLY A 172 4.44 -3.51 -21.71
C GLY A 172 5.34 -4.73 -21.52
N LYS A 173 4.81 -5.88 -21.08
CA LYS A 173 5.58 -7.14 -20.90
C LYS A 173 6.36 -7.55 -22.16
N SER A 174 5.69 -7.64 -23.30
CA SER A 174 6.30 -8.02 -24.58
C SER A 174 7.36 -7.00 -25.02
N SER A 175 7.05 -5.70 -24.94
CA SER A 175 7.99 -4.63 -25.27
C SER A 175 9.22 -4.63 -24.35
N LEU A 176 9.05 -4.93 -23.05
CA LEU A 176 10.16 -5.03 -22.10
C LEU A 176 11.13 -6.14 -22.48
N VAL A 177 10.63 -7.31 -22.86
CA VAL A 177 11.47 -8.43 -23.31
C VAL A 177 12.16 -8.07 -24.62
N ASN A 178 11.38 -7.65 -25.63
CA ASN A 178 11.87 -7.47 -26.99
C ASN A 178 12.80 -6.27 -27.16
N ALA A 179 12.47 -5.10 -26.61
CA ALA A 179 13.27 -3.88 -26.78
C ALA A 179 14.15 -3.54 -25.57
N GLY A 180 13.91 -4.17 -24.41
CA GLY A 180 14.67 -3.94 -23.19
C GLY A 180 15.69 -5.04 -22.89
N ILE A 181 15.26 -6.29 -22.80
CA ILE A 181 16.10 -7.42 -22.37
C ILE A 181 16.92 -7.98 -23.53
N LEU A 182 16.25 -8.40 -24.60
CA LEU A 182 16.86 -9.11 -25.71
C LEU A 182 18.01 -8.33 -26.38
N PRO A 183 17.92 -7.01 -26.65
CA PRO A 183 19.00 -6.26 -27.27
C PRO A 183 20.25 -6.19 -26.38
N LYS A 184 20.09 -6.21 -25.05
CA LYS A 184 21.21 -6.23 -24.09
C LYS A 184 21.90 -7.59 -24.02
N LEU A 185 21.17 -8.67 -24.30
CA LEU A 185 21.74 -10.02 -24.39
C LEU A 185 22.35 -10.30 -25.77
N LEU A 186 21.88 -9.64 -26.84
CA LEU A 186 22.45 -9.71 -28.19
C LEU A 186 23.74 -8.89 -28.38
N ASP A 187 24.09 -7.98 -27.45
CA ASP A 187 25.36 -7.25 -27.48
C ASP A 187 26.55 -8.23 -27.47
N GLU A 188 27.61 -7.92 -28.21
CA GLU A 188 28.80 -8.79 -28.35
C GLU A 188 29.45 -9.17 -27.02
N ARG A 189 29.25 -8.37 -25.97
CA ARG A 189 29.75 -8.63 -24.61
C ARG A 189 28.75 -9.38 -23.72
N GLY A 190 27.48 -9.39 -24.12
CA GLY A 190 26.36 -9.88 -23.31
C GLY A 190 26.20 -9.15 -21.98
N TYR A 191 25.44 -9.75 -21.06
CA TYR A 191 25.32 -9.31 -19.67
C TYR A 191 25.97 -10.33 -18.73
N ASN A 192 26.98 -9.92 -17.96
CA ASN A 192 27.80 -10.80 -17.11
C ASN A 192 28.44 -11.99 -17.88
N GLY A 193 28.72 -11.81 -19.18
CA GLY A 193 29.28 -12.85 -20.06
C GLY A 193 28.24 -13.83 -20.64
N ILE A 194 26.97 -13.68 -20.27
CA ILE A 194 25.83 -14.39 -20.85
C ILE A 194 25.31 -13.59 -22.03
N GLY A 195 25.28 -14.20 -23.21
CA GLY A 195 24.76 -13.55 -24.41
C GLY A 195 23.92 -14.51 -25.24
N VAL A 196 23.04 -13.93 -26.03
CA VAL A 196 22.12 -14.62 -26.93
C VAL A 196 22.72 -14.57 -28.33
N ILE A 197 22.79 -15.72 -29.01
CA ILE A 197 23.27 -15.81 -30.40
C ILE A 197 22.12 -15.66 -31.39
N SER A 198 21.03 -16.39 -31.14
CA SER A 198 19.82 -16.34 -31.95
C SER A 198 18.60 -16.45 -31.04
N TYR A 199 17.49 -15.88 -31.48
CA TYR A 199 16.28 -15.74 -30.69
C TYR A 199 15.06 -16.09 -31.52
N THR A 200 14.02 -16.56 -30.83
CA THR A 200 12.70 -16.76 -31.43
C THR A 200 11.62 -16.41 -30.43
N GLN A 201 10.42 -16.15 -30.93
CA GLN A 201 9.25 -15.80 -30.14
C GLN A 201 8.04 -16.62 -30.58
N ILE A 202 7.27 -17.09 -29.61
CA ILE A 202 5.95 -17.68 -29.81
C ILE A 202 4.89 -16.83 -29.09
N ASP A 203 3.84 -16.42 -29.80
CA ASP A 203 2.65 -15.78 -29.21
C ASP A 203 1.49 -16.79 -29.23
N PHE A 204 0.94 -17.11 -28.06
CA PHE A 204 -0.16 -18.07 -27.95
C PHE A 204 -1.51 -17.55 -28.45
N ALA A 205 -1.61 -16.31 -28.91
CA ALA A 205 -2.85 -15.75 -29.46
C ALA A 205 -3.49 -16.61 -30.58
N ASP A 206 -2.67 -17.27 -31.40
CA ASP A 206 -3.10 -17.96 -32.63
C ASP A 206 -2.94 -19.49 -32.58
N VAL A 207 -2.68 -20.08 -31.40
CA VAL A 207 -2.31 -21.50 -31.30
C VAL A 207 -3.52 -22.44 -31.29
N HIS A 208 -3.51 -23.42 -32.19
CA HIS A 208 -4.55 -24.43 -32.35
C HIS A 208 -4.23 -25.75 -31.63
N LYS A 209 -5.27 -26.56 -31.32
CA LYS A 209 -5.18 -27.81 -30.55
C LYS A 209 -4.05 -28.75 -30.96
N ASN A 210 -3.91 -28.97 -32.26
CA ASN A 210 -3.00 -29.96 -32.83
C ASN A 210 -1.69 -29.35 -33.33
N ARG A 211 -1.42 -28.08 -32.98
CA ARG A 211 -0.26 -27.35 -33.47
C ARG A 211 0.67 -26.87 -32.36
N LEU A 212 0.39 -27.18 -31.09
CA LEU A 212 1.19 -26.66 -29.98
C LEU A 212 2.70 -26.98 -30.10
N PHE A 213 3.06 -28.25 -30.34
CA PHE A 213 4.46 -28.63 -30.59
C PHE A 213 4.94 -28.24 -31.99
N LEU A 214 4.04 -28.17 -32.99
CA LEU A 214 4.37 -27.76 -34.36
C LEU A 214 4.74 -26.28 -34.45
N ASP A 215 4.03 -25.42 -33.74
CA ASP A 215 4.26 -23.98 -33.70
C ASP A 215 5.52 -23.67 -32.88
N LEU A 216 5.77 -24.41 -31.78
CA LEU A 216 7.07 -24.38 -31.09
C LEU A 216 8.20 -24.81 -32.04
N ALA A 217 8.08 -25.96 -32.70
CA ALA A 217 9.07 -26.46 -33.64
C ALA A 217 9.32 -25.46 -34.78
N SER A 218 8.27 -24.87 -35.34
CA SER A 218 8.37 -23.85 -36.40
C SER A 218 9.17 -22.64 -35.91
N ALA A 219 8.90 -22.16 -34.69
CA ALA A 219 9.66 -21.07 -34.09
C ALA A 219 11.14 -21.45 -33.82
N LEU A 220 11.41 -22.70 -33.42
CA LEU A 220 12.77 -23.17 -33.17
C LEU A 220 13.61 -23.38 -34.44
N LEU A 221 12.97 -23.57 -35.61
CA LEU A 221 13.68 -23.66 -36.89
C LEU A 221 14.29 -22.32 -37.34
N ASP A 222 13.80 -21.20 -36.81
CA ASP A 222 14.37 -19.87 -37.07
C ASP A 222 15.72 -19.66 -36.36
N TRP A 223 16.13 -20.56 -35.46
CA TRP A 223 17.44 -20.47 -34.84
C TRP A 223 18.55 -20.84 -35.83
N ASP A 224 19.45 -19.90 -36.05
CA ASP A 224 20.69 -20.10 -36.78
C ASP A 224 21.91 -19.70 -35.92
N ILE A 225 23.05 -20.32 -36.22
CA ILE A 225 24.34 -19.98 -35.63
C ILE A 225 25.35 -19.84 -36.76
N ASN A 226 25.99 -18.67 -36.86
CA ASN A 226 26.88 -18.32 -37.98
C ASN A 226 26.19 -18.49 -39.36
N ALA A 227 24.91 -18.10 -39.48
CA ALA A 227 24.09 -18.26 -40.69
C ALA A 227 23.86 -19.72 -41.13
N GLN A 228 23.99 -20.68 -40.21
CA GLN A 228 23.63 -22.09 -40.43
C GLN A 228 22.47 -22.46 -39.50
N PRO A 229 21.39 -23.08 -40.00
CA PRO A 229 20.27 -23.52 -39.16
C PRO A 229 20.73 -24.50 -38.07
N VAL A 230 20.25 -24.32 -36.84
CA VAL A 230 20.54 -25.24 -35.73
C VAL A 230 20.01 -26.65 -36.01
N PHE A 231 18.88 -26.75 -36.72
CA PHE A 231 18.19 -28.00 -37.07
C PHE A 231 18.20 -28.25 -38.58
N GLU A 232 19.38 -28.45 -39.15
CA GLU A 232 19.55 -28.69 -40.58
C GLU A 232 18.77 -29.93 -41.06
N GLY A 233 17.99 -29.79 -42.14
CA GLY A 233 17.27 -30.90 -42.78
C GLY A 233 16.02 -31.40 -42.05
N LEU A 234 15.65 -30.83 -40.90
CA LEU A 234 14.42 -31.19 -40.19
C LEU A 234 13.23 -30.34 -40.64
N SER A 235 12.09 -30.99 -40.87
CA SER A 235 10.81 -30.30 -41.03
C SER A 235 10.21 -29.95 -39.67
N ALA A 236 9.34 -28.93 -39.62
CA ALA A 236 8.63 -28.55 -38.39
C ALA A 236 7.87 -29.73 -37.78
N GLN A 237 7.30 -30.61 -38.61
CA GLN A 237 6.61 -31.83 -38.17
C GLN A 237 7.56 -32.81 -37.47
N THR A 238 8.73 -33.07 -38.07
CA THR A 238 9.72 -34.00 -37.51
C THR A 238 10.29 -33.47 -36.20
N LEU A 239 10.57 -32.16 -36.13
CA LEU A 239 11.06 -31.52 -34.91
C LEU A 239 9.98 -31.49 -33.82
N ALA A 240 8.71 -31.31 -34.16
CA ALA A 240 7.60 -31.38 -33.21
C ALA A 240 7.49 -32.76 -32.56
N GLU A 241 7.57 -33.83 -33.35
CA GLU A 241 7.57 -35.21 -32.85
C GLU A 241 8.80 -35.48 -31.94
N GLN A 242 9.97 -34.95 -32.30
CA GLN A 242 11.17 -35.06 -31.45
C GLN A 242 11.04 -34.26 -30.15
N LEU A 243 10.47 -33.05 -30.17
CA LEU A 243 10.21 -32.27 -28.97
C LEU A 243 9.27 -33.01 -28.01
N GLU A 244 8.26 -33.71 -28.55
CA GLU A 244 7.25 -34.42 -27.78
C GLU A 244 7.75 -35.76 -27.21
N LEU A 245 8.50 -36.54 -27.99
CA LEU A 245 8.86 -37.93 -27.66
C LEU A 245 10.34 -38.13 -27.32
N ALA A 246 11.24 -37.24 -27.76
CA ALA A 246 12.69 -37.45 -27.71
C ALA A 246 13.49 -36.14 -27.50
N ILE A 247 13.06 -35.31 -26.55
CA ILE A 247 13.62 -33.97 -26.28
C ILE A 247 15.14 -33.95 -26.03
N ASP A 248 15.71 -35.05 -25.49
CA ASP A 248 17.16 -35.21 -25.32
C ASP A 248 17.94 -35.05 -26.64
N GLY A 249 17.40 -35.59 -27.75
CA GLY A 249 18.03 -35.45 -29.07
C GLY A 249 18.07 -34.01 -29.55
N VAL A 250 16.96 -33.27 -29.34
CA VAL A 250 16.85 -31.84 -29.66
C VAL A 250 17.83 -31.01 -28.84
N ILE A 251 17.92 -31.26 -27.53
CA ILE A 251 18.86 -30.58 -26.64
C ILE A 251 20.32 -30.84 -27.05
N ASN A 252 20.66 -32.08 -27.38
CA ASN A 252 22.00 -32.44 -27.85
C ASN A 252 22.35 -31.73 -29.17
N ALA A 253 21.39 -31.60 -30.09
CA ALA A 253 21.58 -30.85 -31.34
C ALA A 253 21.84 -29.36 -31.07
N ILE A 254 21.05 -28.74 -30.17
CA ILE A 254 21.24 -27.35 -29.74
C ILE A 254 22.64 -27.14 -29.13
N GLN A 255 23.04 -28.01 -28.19
CA GLN A 255 24.35 -27.92 -27.53
C GLN A 255 25.50 -28.12 -28.52
N ALA A 256 25.37 -29.07 -29.45
CA ALA A 256 26.35 -29.30 -30.49
C ALA A 256 26.48 -28.08 -31.43
N ALA A 257 25.37 -27.44 -31.79
CA ALA A 257 25.38 -26.22 -32.60
C ALA A 257 26.04 -25.04 -31.86
N LEU A 258 25.70 -24.82 -30.58
CA LEU A 258 26.34 -23.79 -29.74
C LEU A 258 27.84 -24.02 -29.54
N SER A 259 28.29 -25.28 -29.44
CA SER A 259 29.73 -25.59 -29.32
C SER A 259 30.55 -25.20 -30.55
N LYS A 260 29.89 -25.03 -31.70
CA LYS A 260 30.49 -24.59 -32.97
C LYS A 260 30.36 -23.08 -33.21
N ALA A 261 29.73 -22.35 -32.29
CA ALA A 261 29.56 -20.90 -32.41
C ALA A 261 30.91 -20.17 -32.33
N SER A 262 31.16 -19.26 -33.28
CA SER A 262 32.37 -18.42 -33.27
C SER A 262 32.06 -17.12 -32.54
N THR A 263 32.10 -17.14 -31.20
CA THR A 263 31.72 -15.99 -30.38
C THR A 263 32.74 -15.69 -29.27
N GLN A 264 32.82 -14.41 -28.88
CA GLN A 264 33.59 -13.96 -27.72
C GLN A 264 32.82 -14.12 -26.39
N LEU A 265 31.55 -14.52 -26.46
CA LEU A 265 30.69 -14.73 -25.28
C LEU A 265 31.17 -15.93 -24.47
N LYS A 266 31.23 -15.78 -23.14
CA LYS A 266 31.64 -16.85 -22.21
C LYS A 266 30.57 -17.95 -22.11
N THR A 267 29.31 -17.54 -22.11
CA THR A 267 28.14 -18.42 -21.97
C THR A 267 27.13 -18.07 -23.05
N PRO A 268 27.34 -18.54 -24.30
CA PRO A 268 26.38 -18.34 -25.37
C PRO A 268 25.11 -19.17 -25.15
N GLN A 269 23.96 -18.57 -25.45
CA GLN A 269 22.64 -19.18 -25.28
C GLN A 269 21.78 -18.90 -26.53
N LEU A 270 20.78 -19.75 -26.77
CA LEU A 270 19.64 -19.42 -27.62
C LEU A 270 18.52 -18.82 -26.77
N PHE A 271 17.64 -18.02 -27.36
CA PHE A 271 16.57 -17.35 -26.63
C PHE A 271 15.20 -17.75 -27.16
N LEU A 272 14.31 -18.12 -26.24
CA LEU A 272 12.90 -18.39 -26.51
C LEU A 272 12.03 -17.46 -25.67
N PHE A 273 11.22 -16.63 -26.32
CA PHE A 273 10.19 -15.85 -25.65
C PHE A 273 8.80 -16.43 -25.89
N ILE A 274 8.11 -16.78 -24.82
CA ILE A 274 6.76 -17.31 -24.80
C ILE A 274 5.81 -16.21 -24.31
N ASP A 275 5.11 -15.56 -25.23
CA ASP A 275 4.16 -14.50 -24.91
C ASP A 275 2.73 -15.06 -24.71
N ARG A 276 1.93 -14.35 -23.90
CA ARG A 276 0.54 -14.70 -23.55
C ARG A 276 0.36 -16.13 -23.03
N LEU A 277 1.21 -16.55 -22.09
CA LEU A 277 1.14 -17.88 -21.46
C LEU A 277 -0.24 -18.17 -20.87
N GLU A 278 -0.98 -17.15 -20.44
CA GLU A 278 -2.35 -17.30 -19.95
C GLU A 278 -3.27 -18.03 -20.93
N VAL A 279 -3.04 -17.92 -22.24
CA VAL A 279 -3.84 -18.61 -23.25
C VAL A 279 -3.62 -20.12 -23.17
N LEU A 280 -2.38 -20.59 -23.02
CA LEU A 280 -2.07 -22.01 -22.82
C LEU A 280 -2.72 -22.54 -21.52
N LEU A 281 -2.61 -21.78 -20.43
CA LEU A 281 -3.06 -22.18 -19.10
C LEU A 281 -4.59 -22.22 -18.98
N SER A 282 -5.29 -21.25 -19.57
CA SER A 282 -6.75 -21.10 -19.44
C SER A 282 -7.53 -21.72 -20.59
N SER A 283 -6.94 -21.83 -21.79
CA SER A 283 -7.61 -22.42 -22.95
C SER A 283 -7.87 -23.90 -22.68
N PRO A 284 -9.12 -24.34 -22.62
CA PRO A 284 -9.38 -25.73 -22.34
C PRO A 284 -9.13 -26.61 -23.57
N ILE A 285 -8.80 -26.05 -24.74
CA ILE A 285 -8.37 -26.83 -25.92
C ILE A 285 -7.27 -27.83 -25.53
N PHE A 286 -6.42 -27.43 -24.59
CA PHE A 286 -5.35 -28.24 -24.04
C PHE A 286 -5.83 -28.96 -22.78
N SER A 287 -5.67 -30.28 -22.75
CA SER A 287 -5.88 -31.07 -21.54
C SER A 287 -4.83 -30.73 -20.48
N SER A 288 -5.11 -31.00 -19.21
CA SER A 288 -4.13 -30.80 -18.12
C SER A 288 -2.82 -31.55 -18.40
N GLU A 289 -2.92 -32.79 -18.89
CA GLU A 289 -1.76 -33.60 -19.28
C GLU A 289 -0.97 -32.97 -20.42
N THR A 290 -1.64 -32.47 -21.47
CA THR A 290 -0.97 -31.78 -22.59
C THR A 290 -0.24 -30.52 -22.12
N ARG A 291 -0.85 -29.72 -21.23
CA ARG A 291 -0.22 -28.51 -20.68
C ARG A 291 1.01 -28.86 -19.86
N SER A 292 0.88 -29.81 -18.94
CA SER A 292 2.01 -30.24 -18.11
C SER A 292 3.12 -30.87 -18.95
N HIS A 293 2.79 -31.66 -19.98
CA HIS A 293 3.77 -32.23 -20.91
C HIS A 293 4.51 -31.14 -21.68
N PHE A 294 3.80 -30.20 -22.30
CA PHE A 294 4.41 -29.09 -23.01
C PHE A 294 5.30 -28.24 -22.09
N LEU A 295 4.82 -27.89 -20.89
CA LEU A 295 5.61 -27.14 -19.92
C LEU A 295 6.81 -27.94 -19.39
N SER A 296 6.75 -29.27 -19.40
CA SER A 296 7.91 -30.12 -19.11
C SER A 296 8.97 -30.03 -20.20
N VAL A 297 8.56 -29.92 -21.48
CA VAL A 297 9.48 -29.69 -22.60
C VAL A 297 10.14 -28.32 -22.49
N ILE A 298 9.38 -27.27 -22.14
CA ILE A 298 9.94 -25.94 -21.89
C ILE A 298 10.91 -25.95 -20.71
N GLU A 299 10.58 -26.66 -19.62
CA GLU A 299 11.48 -26.86 -18.47
C GLU A 299 12.78 -27.55 -18.90
N ARG A 300 12.69 -28.60 -19.71
CA ARG A 300 13.83 -29.34 -20.26
C ARG A 300 14.74 -28.44 -21.12
N LEU A 301 14.17 -27.53 -21.91
CA LEU A 301 14.93 -26.52 -22.64
C LEU A 301 15.62 -25.55 -21.67
N ALA A 302 14.93 -25.06 -20.64
CA ALA A 302 15.49 -24.10 -19.68
C ALA A 302 16.64 -24.67 -18.82
N ILE A 303 16.63 -25.97 -18.50
CA ILE A 303 17.71 -26.63 -17.73
C ILE A 303 18.85 -27.17 -18.61
N SER A 304 18.74 -27.04 -19.93
CA SER A 304 19.74 -27.54 -20.90
C SER A 304 21.10 -26.81 -20.82
N LYS A 305 21.17 -25.70 -20.09
CA LYS A 305 22.30 -24.74 -20.07
C LYS A 305 22.60 -24.11 -21.44
N ALA A 306 21.70 -24.26 -22.40
CA ALA A 306 21.85 -23.80 -23.77
C ALA A 306 20.73 -22.84 -24.23
N VAL A 307 19.58 -22.83 -23.54
CA VAL A 307 18.42 -22.01 -23.91
C VAL A 307 17.97 -21.15 -22.72
N ILE A 308 17.89 -19.85 -22.92
CA ILE A 308 17.20 -18.90 -22.04
C ILE A 308 15.72 -18.86 -22.44
N VAL A 309 14.83 -19.09 -21.49
CA VAL A 309 13.38 -19.01 -21.69
C VAL A 309 12.80 -17.84 -20.89
N PHE A 310 12.17 -16.91 -21.58
CA PHE A 310 11.27 -15.94 -20.98
C PHE A 310 9.83 -16.32 -21.26
N SER A 311 8.96 -16.15 -20.28
CA SER A 311 7.52 -16.27 -20.50
C SER A 311 6.78 -15.09 -19.89
N ALA A 312 5.74 -14.59 -20.56
CA ALA A 312 4.89 -13.53 -20.06
C ALA A 312 3.47 -14.03 -19.80
N CYS A 313 2.93 -13.70 -18.62
CA CYS A 313 1.57 -14.06 -18.21
C CYS A 313 0.88 -12.88 -17.51
N ARG A 314 -0.45 -12.84 -17.49
CA ARG A 314 -1.20 -11.85 -16.72
C ARG A 314 -1.40 -12.27 -15.26
N ASN A 315 -1.47 -11.29 -14.36
CA ASN A 315 -1.57 -11.52 -12.91
C ASN A 315 -2.87 -12.21 -12.48
N ASP A 316 -3.97 -12.01 -13.19
CA ASP A 316 -5.26 -12.64 -12.92
C ASP A 316 -5.27 -14.15 -13.19
N PHE A 317 -4.30 -14.65 -13.97
CA PHE A 317 -4.12 -16.08 -14.23
C PHE A 317 -3.11 -16.74 -13.29
N TYR A 318 -2.64 -16.02 -12.26
CA TYR A 318 -1.72 -16.56 -11.26
C TYR A 318 -2.20 -17.87 -10.60
N PRO A 319 -3.50 -18.06 -10.26
CA PRO A 319 -3.97 -19.35 -9.74
C PRO A 319 -3.64 -20.54 -10.65
N LEU A 320 -3.77 -20.38 -11.97
CA LEU A 320 -3.45 -21.44 -12.94
C LEU A 320 -1.93 -21.66 -13.08
N VAL A 321 -1.12 -20.63 -12.85
CA VAL A 321 0.34 -20.75 -12.79
C VAL A 321 0.75 -21.60 -11.60
N VAL A 322 0.11 -21.42 -10.44
CA VAL A 322 0.41 -22.17 -9.20
C VAL A 322 0.12 -23.66 -9.36
N GLU A 323 -0.85 -24.03 -10.18
CA GLU A 323 -1.18 -25.43 -10.48
C GLU A 323 -0.10 -26.17 -11.29
N GLN A 324 0.87 -25.45 -11.88
CA GLN A 324 1.91 -26.03 -12.72
C GLN A 324 3.28 -26.02 -12.01
N PRO A 325 3.80 -27.20 -11.58
CA PRO A 325 5.06 -27.28 -10.83
C PRO A 325 6.28 -26.70 -11.57
N SER A 326 6.38 -26.90 -12.89
CA SER A 326 7.47 -26.35 -13.71
C SER A 326 7.48 -24.83 -13.72
N LEU A 327 6.32 -24.18 -13.78
CA LEU A 327 6.24 -22.72 -13.74
C LEU A 327 6.60 -22.18 -12.34
N MET A 328 6.27 -22.90 -11.27
CA MET A 328 6.56 -22.50 -9.90
C MET A 328 8.00 -22.80 -9.45
N ALA A 329 8.72 -23.64 -10.18
CA ALA A 329 10.12 -23.96 -9.90
C ALA A 329 11.00 -22.70 -9.94
N GLY A 330 11.95 -22.60 -9.01
CA GLY A 330 12.89 -21.48 -8.95
C GLY A 330 12.29 -20.14 -8.50
N LYS A 331 11.00 -20.06 -8.12
CA LYS A 331 10.36 -18.80 -7.66
C LYS A 331 11.15 -18.12 -6.54
N ALA A 332 11.54 -18.88 -5.51
CA ALA A 332 12.34 -18.37 -4.38
C ALA A 332 13.75 -17.87 -4.79
N HIS A 333 14.23 -18.28 -5.96
CA HIS A 333 15.53 -17.90 -6.52
C HIS A 333 15.43 -16.80 -7.59
N GLY A 334 14.25 -16.18 -7.75
CA GLY A 334 14.04 -15.05 -8.67
C GLY A 334 13.55 -15.42 -10.07
N ALA A 335 13.05 -16.64 -10.28
CA ALA A 335 12.47 -17.06 -11.57
C ALA A 335 11.17 -16.32 -11.94
N HIS A 336 10.51 -15.63 -11.00
CA HIS A 336 9.29 -14.84 -11.26
C HIS A 336 9.59 -13.36 -11.11
N TYR A 337 9.00 -12.51 -11.95
CA TYR A 337 9.10 -11.06 -11.87
C TYR A 337 7.75 -10.39 -12.10
N ASP A 338 7.26 -9.67 -11.08
CA ASP A 338 6.02 -8.91 -11.17
C ASP A 338 6.30 -7.52 -11.77
N LEU A 339 5.91 -7.32 -13.02
CA LEU A 339 5.96 -6.04 -13.72
C LEU A 339 4.76 -5.17 -13.35
N THR A 340 5.03 -4.11 -12.60
CA THR A 340 4.02 -3.12 -12.24
C THR A 340 3.78 -2.11 -13.38
N PRO A 341 2.59 -1.48 -13.44
CA PRO A 341 2.39 -0.28 -14.25
C PRO A 341 3.50 0.75 -13.99
N PRO A 342 3.92 1.54 -15.01
CA PRO A 342 4.98 2.51 -14.83
C PRO A 342 4.55 3.60 -13.84
N ASN A 343 5.47 3.99 -12.97
CA ASN A 343 5.26 5.14 -12.09
C ASN A 343 5.39 6.47 -12.85
N ARG A 344 5.06 7.59 -12.20
CA ARG A 344 5.09 8.93 -12.83
C ARG A 344 6.44 9.30 -13.46
N GLN A 345 7.56 8.92 -12.85
CA GLN A 345 8.89 9.22 -13.40
C GLN A 345 9.16 8.38 -14.66
N GLU A 346 8.78 7.11 -14.63
CA GLU A 346 8.87 6.21 -15.79
C GLU A 346 7.97 6.69 -16.94
N LEU A 347 6.75 7.16 -16.64
CA LEU A 347 5.85 7.78 -17.62
C LEU A 347 6.44 9.05 -18.24
N GLN A 348 7.05 9.93 -17.45
CA GLN A 348 7.75 11.11 -17.97
C GLN A 348 8.86 10.71 -18.93
N GLN A 349 9.62 9.65 -18.64
CA GLN A 349 10.66 9.13 -19.54
C GLN A 349 10.06 8.56 -20.83
N ILE A 350 9.00 7.74 -20.72
CA ILE A 350 8.26 7.15 -21.86
C ILE A 350 7.69 8.23 -22.79
N ILE A 351 7.29 9.39 -22.26
CA ILE A 351 6.75 10.50 -23.05
C ILE A 351 7.87 11.37 -23.63
N ARG A 352 8.80 11.83 -22.79
CA ARG A 352 9.74 12.90 -23.13
C ARG A 352 10.95 12.41 -23.91
N LEU A 353 11.49 11.23 -23.61
CA LEU A 353 12.74 10.77 -24.20
C LEU A 353 12.61 10.32 -25.67
N PRO A 354 11.55 9.59 -26.09
CA PRO A 354 11.33 9.36 -27.51
C PRO A 354 11.10 10.66 -28.28
N ALA A 355 10.34 11.61 -27.70
CA ALA A 355 10.12 12.93 -28.29
C ALA A 355 11.43 13.68 -28.52
N LEU A 356 12.29 13.73 -27.49
CA LEU A 356 13.59 14.37 -27.57
C LEU A 356 14.51 13.70 -28.61
N THR A 357 14.48 12.37 -28.71
CA THR A 357 15.25 11.60 -29.71
C THR A 357 14.83 11.94 -31.15
N ALA A 358 13.54 12.23 -31.35
CA ALA A 358 12.99 12.64 -32.64
C ALA A 358 12.99 14.17 -32.88
N ASN A 359 13.61 14.96 -31.99
CA ASN A 359 13.57 16.43 -32.00
C ASN A 359 12.14 17.02 -31.99
N LEU A 360 11.25 16.43 -31.20
CA LEU A 360 9.88 16.91 -31.00
C LEU A 360 9.79 17.81 -29.76
N THR A 361 8.95 18.84 -29.82
CA THR A 361 8.58 19.68 -28.67
C THR A 361 7.11 19.50 -28.31
N PHE A 362 6.71 19.98 -27.13
CA PHE A 362 5.31 19.94 -26.66
C PHE A 362 4.81 21.36 -26.49
N SER A 363 3.61 21.63 -27.00
CA SER A 363 2.91 22.90 -26.77
C SER A 363 2.24 22.94 -25.39
N ASN A 364 1.83 24.13 -24.95
CA ASN A 364 1.16 24.33 -23.67
C ASN A 364 -0.36 24.43 -23.83
N ASP A 365 -1.09 24.09 -22.76
CA ASP A 365 -2.51 24.42 -22.64
C ASP A 365 -2.72 25.95 -22.65
N PRO A 366 -3.52 26.51 -23.58
CA PRO A 366 -3.80 27.94 -23.63
C PRO A 366 -4.36 28.53 -22.34
N GLN A 367 -5.12 27.76 -21.55
CA GLN A 367 -5.78 28.26 -20.34
C GLN A 367 -4.89 28.17 -19.10
N THR A 368 -4.32 26.99 -18.82
CA THR A 368 -3.53 26.77 -17.60
C THR A 368 -2.04 27.01 -17.79
N GLN A 369 -1.57 27.19 -19.03
CA GLN A 369 -0.14 27.23 -19.39
C GLN A 369 0.63 25.96 -19.01
N THR A 370 -0.07 24.85 -18.74
CA THR A 370 0.56 23.56 -18.43
C THR A 370 1.09 22.90 -19.70
N PRO A 371 2.34 22.43 -19.73
CA PRO A 371 2.89 21.69 -20.88
C PRO A 371 2.12 20.39 -21.18
N LEU A 372 1.91 20.07 -22.47
CA LEU A 372 1.14 18.90 -22.89
C LEU A 372 1.72 17.57 -22.40
N ASP A 373 3.05 17.45 -22.31
CA ASP A 373 3.72 16.27 -21.76
C ASP A 373 3.38 16.03 -20.28
N GLU A 374 3.19 17.10 -19.50
CA GLU A 374 2.77 17.01 -18.10
C GLU A 374 1.29 16.60 -17.99
N ILE A 375 0.43 17.10 -18.89
CA ILE A 375 -0.98 16.69 -19.00
C ILE A 375 -1.09 15.21 -19.36
N LEU A 376 -0.35 14.75 -20.38
CA LEU A 376 -0.31 13.35 -20.79
C LEU A 376 0.18 12.44 -19.66
N CYS A 377 1.17 12.89 -18.88
CA CYS A 377 1.66 12.16 -17.72
C CYS A 377 0.60 12.04 -16.62
N ALA A 378 -0.07 13.14 -16.27
CA ALA A 378 -1.11 13.17 -15.27
C ALA A 378 -2.33 12.31 -15.65
N ASP A 379 -2.78 12.41 -16.91
CA ASP A 379 -3.93 11.65 -17.42
C ASP A 379 -3.63 10.14 -17.50
N THR A 380 -2.38 9.77 -17.78
CA THR A 380 -1.95 8.36 -17.78
C THR A 380 -1.81 7.80 -16.37
N ALA A 381 -1.26 8.58 -15.41
CA ALA A 381 -0.98 8.09 -14.06
C ALA A 381 -2.24 7.66 -13.29
N ASN A 382 -3.40 8.21 -13.65
CA ASN A 382 -4.69 7.88 -13.05
C ASN A 382 -5.33 6.60 -13.62
N ASN A 383 -4.71 5.95 -14.60
CA ASN A 383 -5.27 4.82 -15.33
C ASN A 383 -4.28 3.63 -15.40
N PRO A 384 -4.52 2.53 -14.64
CA PRO A 384 -3.59 1.39 -14.55
C PRO A 384 -3.23 0.70 -15.89
N ASP A 385 -4.12 0.76 -16.88
CA ASP A 385 -3.98 0.10 -18.19
C ASP A 385 -3.72 1.09 -19.35
N ALA A 386 -3.38 2.35 -19.06
CA ALA A 386 -3.35 3.41 -20.07
C ALA A 386 -2.12 3.42 -21.00
N LEU A 387 -1.11 2.58 -20.79
CA LEU A 387 0.12 2.61 -21.60
C LEU A 387 -0.11 2.47 -23.12
N PRO A 388 -0.92 1.50 -23.61
CA PRO A 388 -1.22 1.41 -25.04
C PRO A 388 -1.99 2.64 -25.54
N MET A 389 -2.89 3.19 -24.73
CA MET A 389 -3.67 4.39 -25.09
C MET A 389 -2.78 5.63 -25.15
N LEU A 390 -1.84 5.76 -24.22
CA LEU A 390 -0.81 6.80 -24.23
C LEU A 390 0.04 6.69 -25.50
N GLN A 391 0.55 5.50 -25.84
CA GLN A 391 1.34 5.31 -27.06
C GLN A 391 0.56 5.64 -28.32
N TYR A 392 -0.72 5.26 -28.38
CA TYR A 392 -1.59 5.63 -29.50
C TYR A 392 -1.82 7.14 -29.57
N THR A 393 -2.11 7.78 -28.44
CA THR A 393 -2.31 9.23 -28.37
C THR A 393 -1.06 9.99 -28.80
N LEU A 394 0.12 9.57 -28.35
CA LEU A 394 1.40 10.15 -28.74
C LEU A 394 1.70 9.96 -30.23
N GLN A 395 1.34 8.81 -30.80
CA GLN A 395 1.44 8.57 -32.24
C GLN A 395 0.52 9.51 -33.03
N GLU A 396 -0.73 9.69 -32.61
CA GLU A 396 -1.67 10.62 -33.24
C GLU A 396 -1.21 12.08 -33.13
N LEU A 397 -0.70 12.48 -31.97
CA LEU A 397 -0.09 13.79 -31.78
C LEU A 397 1.10 14.00 -32.71
N TYR A 398 1.91 12.96 -32.93
CA TYR A 398 3.01 13.01 -33.87
C TYR A 398 2.52 13.15 -35.32
N LEU A 399 1.53 12.37 -35.74
CA LEU A 399 1.03 12.40 -37.11
C LEU A 399 0.36 13.74 -37.45
N GLN A 400 -0.23 14.41 -36.46
CA GLN A 400 -0.91 15.71 -36.59
C GLN A 400 -0.11 16.87 -35.98
N ARG A 401 1.20 16.71 -35.81
CA ARG A 401 2.10 17.75 -35.27
C ARG A 401 2.22 18.95 -36.21
N SER A 402 2.75 20.05 -35.70
CA SER A 402 3.06 21.23 -36.54
C SER A 402 4.23 20.99 -37.49
N ASP A 403 4.39 21.86 -38.49
CA ASP A 403 5.56 21.88 -39.37
C ASP A 403 6.89 22.10 -38.61
N SER A 404 6.82 22.69 -37.41
CA SER A 404 7.96 22.89 -36.49
C SER A 404 8.25 21.70 -35.58
N ASN A 405 7.65 20.52 -35.84
CA ASN A 405 7.79 19.30 -35.03
C ASN A 405 7.25 19.44 -33.58
N GLU A 406 6.27 20.32 -33.37
CA GLU A 406 5.62 20.51 -32.07
C GLU A 406 4.33 19.67 -31.95
N LEU A 407 4.21 18.92 -30.85
CA LEU A 407 3.04 18.15 -30.48
C LEU A 407 2.00 19.09 -29.85
N LEU A 408 0.84 19.19 -30.49
CA LEU A 408 -0.14 20.26 -30.25
C LEU A 408 -1.20 19.88 -29.20
N HIS A 409 -1.39 20.72 -28.18
CA HIS A 409 -2.43 20.57 -27.16
C HIS A 409 -3.82 20.64 -27.79
N SER A 410 -4.01 21.48 -28.82
CA SER A 410 -5.27 21.55 -29.57
C SER A 410 -5.65 20.22 -30.21
N VAL A 411 -4.66 19.45 -30.71
CA VAL A 411 -4.88 18.09 -31.22
C VAL A 411 -5.25 17.16 -30.07
N TYR A 412 -4.56 17.23 -28.93
CA TYR A 412 -4.89 16.45 -27.74
C TYR A 412 -6.34 16.67 -27.27
N THR A 413 -6.77 17.93 -27.19
CA THR A 413 -8.16 18.28 -26.84
C THR A 413 -9.15 17.78 -27.88
N LYS A 414 -8.83 17.90 -29.17
CA LYS A 414 -9.68 17.41 -30.27
C LYS A 414 -9.82 15.89 -30.29
N LEU A 415 -8.78 15.17 -29.86
CA LEU A 415 -8.84 13.72 -29.67
C LEU A 415 -9.74 13.32 -28.49
N GLY A 416 -10.07 14.24 -27.58
CA GLY A 416 -10.81 13.93 -26.35
C GLY A 416 -9.93 13.34 -25.25
N GLY A 417 -8.66 13.74 -25.23
CA GLY A 417 -7.66 13.21 -24.29
C GLY A 417 -7.20 11.79 -24.62
N ILE A 418 -6.51 11.14 -23.68
CA ILE A 418 -6.00 9.76 -23.85
C ILE A 418 -7.13 8.75 -24.10
N GLU A 419 -8.27 8.90 -23.41
CA GLU A 419 -9.42 8.02 -23.64
C GLU A 419 -10.10 8.25 -24.99
N GLY A 420 -10.27 9.50 -25.43
CA GLY A 420 -10.96 9.78 -26.69
C GLY A 420 -10.20 9.30 -27.93
N ALA A 421 -8.87 9.25 -27.89
CA ALA A 421 -8.04 8.82 -29.02
C ALA A 421 -8.41 7.40 -29.51
N ILE A 422 -8.63 6.45 -28.59
CA ILE A 422 -9.01 5.07 -28.97
C ILE A 422 -10.41 5.00 -29.60
N GLY A 423 -11.34 5.86 -29.15
CA GLY A 423 -12.68 5.98 -29.72
C GLY A 423 -12.66 6.50 -31.15
N LYS A 424 -11.77 7.47 -31.45
CA LYS A 424 -11.55 7.97 -32.81
C LYS A 424 -10.99 6.88 -33.72
N LYS A 425 -9.97 6.14 -33.28
CA LYS A 425 -9.42 5.01 -34.06
C LYS A 425 -10.48 3.98 -34.41
N ALA A 426 -11.30 3.61 -33.43
CA ALA A 426 -12.38 2.67 -33.67
C ALA A 426 -13.38 3.18 -34.72
N GLU A 427 -13.63 4.49 -34.75
CA GLU A 427 -14.46 5.10 -35.78
C GLU A 427 -13.76 5.12 -37.15
N ASP A 428 -12.48 5.47 -37.22
CA ASP A 428 -11.72 5.49 -38.48
C ASP A 428 -11.65 4.09 -39.12
N ILE A 429 -11.26 3.07 -38.32
CA ILE A 429 -11.27 1.67 -38.77
C ILE A 429 -12.66 1.23 -39.20
N PHE A 430 -13.71 1.65 -38.48
CA PHE A 430 -15.08 1.31 -38.83
C PHE A 430 -15.55 1.95 -40.14
N ILE A 431 -15.18 3.20 -40.40
CA ILE A 431 -15.51 3.92 -41.63
C ILE A 431 -14.85 3.27 -42.85
N ASP A 432 -13.63 2.76 -42.69
CA ASP A 432 -12.89 2.07 -43.75
C ASP A 432 -13.47 0.67 -44.09
N LEU A 433 -14.35 0.11 -43.26
CA LEU A 433 -15.05 -1.14 -43.55
C LEU A 433 -16.12 -0.96 -44.63
N SER A 434 -16.40 -2.03 -45.37
CA SER A 434 -17.49 -2.05 -46.35
C SER A 434 -18.86 -1.86 -45.71
N ASN A 435 -19.84 -1.37 -46.48
CA ASN A 435 -21.22 -1.18 -46.00
C ASN A 435 -21.84 -2.47 -45.41
N GLU A 436 -21.51 -3.63 -45.97
CA GLU A 436 -22.00 -4.93 -45.49
C GLU A 436 -21.43 -5.28 -44.11
N GLN A 437 -20.13 -5.01 -43.89
CA GLN A 437 -19.47 -5.16 -42.59
C GLN A 437 -20.03 -4.17 -41.57
N GLN A 438 -20.19 -2.90 -41.96
CA GLN A 438 -20.70 -1.85 -41.07
C GLN A 438 -22.09 -2.15 -40.49
N GLN A 439 -22.99 -2.75 -41.29
CA GLN A 439 -24.34 -3.14 -40.84
C GLN A 439 -24.32 -4.19 -39.71
N GLN A 440 -23.23 -4.92 -39.56
CA GLN A 440 -23.10 -5.96 -38.54
C GLN A 440 -22.71 -5.43 -37.15
N LEU A 441 -22.32 -4.15 -37.03
CA LEU A 441 -21.82 -3.58 -35.77
C LEU A 441 -22.75 -3.82 -34.59
N LYS A 442 -24.06 -3.57 -34.75
CA LYS A 442 -25.05 -3.74 -33.68
C LYS A 442 -25.11 -5.19 -33.18
N SER A 443 -24.97 -6.15 -34.08
CA SER A 443 -24.99 -7.58 -33.76
C SER A 443 -23.70 -8.05 -33.09
N VAL A 444 -22.57 -7.39 -33.35
CA VAL A 444 -21.28 -7.70 -32.71
C VAL A 444 -21.22 -7.06 -31.32
N LEU A 445 -21.65 -5.80 -31.19
CA LEU A 445 -21.73 -5.10 -29.90
C LEU A 445 -22.68 -5.79 -28.91
N SER A 446 -23.82 -6.34 -29.37
CA SER A 446 -24.73 -7.10 -28.50
C SER A 446 -24.13 -8.38 -27.91
N GLN A 447 -23.06 -8.88 -28.51
CA GLN A 447 -22.33 -10.04 -28.00
C GLN A 447 -21.22 -9.62 -27.03
N LEU A 448 -20.61 -8.45 -27.24
CA LEU A 448 -19.48 -7.95 -26.45
C LEU A 448 -19.88 -7.13 -25.23
N ILE A 449 -21.03 -6.46 -25.24
CA ILE A 449 -21.45 -5.54 -24.19
C ILE A 449 -22.40 -6.23 -23.24
N THR A 450 -22.13 -6.11 -21.94
CA THR A 450 -23.02 -6.58 -20.88
C THR A 450 -23.05 -5.57 -19.73
N LEU A 451 -24.00 -5.74 -18.80
CA LEU A 451 -23.95 -5.08 -17.51
C LEU A 451 -23.40 -6.03 -16.47
N ASN A 452 -22.61 -5.50 -15.54
CA ASN A 452 -22.17 -6.20 -14.35
C ASN A 452 -23.35 -6.68 -13.48
N PRO A 453 -23.11 -7.57 -12.51
CA PRO A 453 -24.16 -8.11 -11.62
C PRO A 453 -24.90 -7.02 -10.81
N ASP A 454 -24.31 -5.83 -10.66
CA ASP A 454 -24.94 -4.66 -10.04
C ASP A 454 -26.08 -4.05 -10.89
N GLY A 455 -26.21 -4.46 -12.16
CA GLY A 455 -27.20 -3.98 -13.12
C GLY A 455 -27.01 -2.52 -13.55
N LYS A 456 -25.89 -1.88 -13.20
CA LYS A 456 -25.64 -0.45 -13.40
C LYS A 456 -24.34 -0.17 -14.17
N THR A 457 -23.29 -0.94 -13.93
CA THR A 457 -22.00 -0.70 -14.59
C THR A 457 -21.90 -1.45 -15.92
N ILE A 458 -21.60 -0.71 -16.99
CA ILE A 458 -21.38 -1.26 -18.32
C ILE A 458 -19.98 -1.86 -18.36
N THR A 459 -19.89 -3.12 -18.78
CA THR A 459 -18.63 -3.84 -18.94
C THR A 459 -18.63 -4.60 -20.26
N SER A 460 -17.47 -5.14 -20.62
CA SER A 460 -17.33 -6.02 -21.77
C SER A 460 -17.27 -7.49 -21.35
N ARG A 461 -17.76 -8.38 -22.22
CA ARG A 461 -17.60 -9.82 -22.11
C ARG A 461 -16.97 -10.36 -23.39
N ALA A 462 -16.42 -11.55 -23.29
CA ALA A 462 -15.95 -12.30 -24.44
C ALA A 462 -17.14 -12.88 -25.24
N ALA A 463 -17.05 -12.78 -26.57
CA ALA A 463 -17.98 -13.36 -27.52
C ALA A 463 -17.27 -14.46 -28.33
N ARG A 464 -17.98 -15.53 -28.68
CA ARG A 464 -17.41 -16.67 -29.41
C ARG A 464 -17.32 -16.36 -30.91
N TRP A 465 -16.24 -16.72 -31.58
CA TRP A 465 -16.16 -16.62 -33.04
C TRP A 465 -17.20 -17.48 -33.75
N GLN A 466 -17.62 -18.60 -33.13
CA GLN A 466 -18.67 -19.48 -33.66
C GLN A 466 -20.05 -18.83 -33.65
N THR A 467 -20.31 -17.83 -32.80
CA THR A 467 -21.59 -17.11 -32.79
C THR A 467 -21.71 -16.10 -33.93
N LEU A 468 -20.59 -15.82 -34.62
CA LEU A 468 -20.56 -15.04 -35.86
C LEU A 468 -20.97 -15.95 -37.03
N THR A 469 -22.22 -15.78 -37.47
CA THR A 469 -22.83 -16.63 -38.52
C THR A 469 -22.61 -16.10 -39.93
N ASN A 470 -22.32 -14.79 -40.06
CA ASN A 470 -22.10 -14.12 -41.33
C ASN A 470 -20.60 -13.87 -41.58
N THR A 471 -20.15 -13.99 -42.83
CA THR A 471 -18.79 -13.63 -43.27
C THR A 471 -18.45 -12.18 -42.91
N SER A 472 -19.36 -11.23 -43.17
CA SER A 472 -19.14 -9.81 -42.87
C SER A 472 -19.01 -9.52 -41.36
N GLN A 473 -19.59 -10.37 -40.49
CA GLN A 473 -19.37 -10.27 -39.03
C GLN A 473 -17.96 -10.66 -38.64
N LYS A 474 -17.44 -11.75 -39.23
CA LYS A 474 -16.09 -12.25 -38.98
C LYS A 474 -15.04 -11.26 -39.48
N GLU A 475 -15.24 -10.69 -40.66
CA GLU A 475 -14.34 -9.68 -41.22
C GLU A 475 -14.30 -8.40 -40.39
N LEU A 476 -15.44 -7.91 -39.89
CA LEU A 476 -15.47 -6.76 -38.98
C LEU A 476 -14.69 -7.04 -37.69
N VAL A 477 -14.93 -8.20 -37.07
CA VAL A 477 -14.23 -8.59 -35.84
C VAL A 477 -12.73 -8.76 -36.09
N GLN A 478 -12.35 -9.38 -37.22
CA GLN A 478 -10.96 -9.57 -37.61
C GLN A 478 -10.26 -8.21 -37.79
N ALA A 479 -10.86 -7.27 -38.51
CA ALA A 479 -10.30 -5.93 -38.68
C ALA A 479 -10.09 -5.19 -37.35
N MET A 480 -11.01 -5.37 -36.39
CA MET A 480 -10.89 -4.80 -35.04
C MET A 480 -9.78 -5.48 -34.21
N VAL A 481 -9.59 -6.80 -34.37
CA VAL A 481 -8.50 -7.56 -33.73
C VAL A 481 -7.14 -7.18 -34.32
N ASP A 482 -7.03 -7.12 -35.65
CA ASP A 482 -5.81 -6.74 -36.37
C ASP A 482 -5.38 -5.32 -36.01
N SER A 483 -6.35 -4.45 -35.81
CA SER A 483 -6.15 -3.07 -35.34
C SER A 483 -5.88 -2.95 -33.83
N ARG A 484 -5.85 -4.07 -33.10
CA ARG A 484 -5.68 -4.19 -31.64
C ARG A 484 -6.73 -3.45 -30.81
N LEU A 485 -7.91 -3.23 -31.39
CA LEU A 485 -9.07 -2.67 -30.69
C LEU A 485 -9.84 -3.78 -29.97
N PHE A 486 -9.87 -4.98 -30.55
CA PHE A 486 -10.34 -6.21 -29.92
C PHE A 486 -9.16 -7.15 -29.64
N VAL A 487 -9.38 -8.12 -28.75
CA VAL A 487 -8.42 -9.17 -28.42
C VAL A 487 -9.07 -10.52 -28.67
N SER A 488 -8.47 -11.30 -29.58
CA SER A 488 -8.80 -12.71 -29.74
C SER A 488 -8.17 -13.53 -28.62
N HIS A 489 -8.92 -14.44 -28.03
CA HIS A 489 -8.47 -15.34 -26.97
C HIS A 489 -9.36 -16.60 -26.94
N LEU A 490 -8.91 -17.67 -26.30
CA LEU A 490 -9.66 -18.92 -26.21
C LEU A 490 -10.39 -18.96 -24.85
N GLN A 491 -11.70 -19.15 -24.85
CA GLN A 491 -12.51 -19.34 -23.64
C GLN A 491 -13.34 -20.60 -23.80
N ASN A 492 -13.28 -21.56 -22.85
CA ASN A 492 -14.05 -22.81 -22.91
C ASN A 492 -13.85 -23.66 -24.20
N GLN A 493 -12.65 -23.60 -24.76
CA GLN A 493 -12.13 -24.33 -25.93
C GLN A 493 -12.54 -23.74 -27.26
N GLU A 494 -13.25 -22.62 -27.20
CA GLU A 494 -13.80 -21.97 -28.35
C GLU A 494 -13.02 -20.68 -28.56
N ALA A 495 -12.69 -20.39 -29.82
CA ALA A 495 -12.14 -19.09 -30.16
C ALA A 495 -13.16 -18.04 -29.77
N CYS A 496 -12.73 -17.05 -28.99
CA CYS A 496 -13.48 -15.89 -28.58
C CYS A 496 -12.75 -14.59 -28.93
N PHE A 497 -13.48 -13.48 -28.89
CA PHE A 497 -12.96 -12.13 -29.01
C PHE A 497 -13.61 -11.24 -27.95
N SER A 498 -12.87 -10.27 -27.42
CA SER A 498 -13.34 -9.26 -26.47
C SER A 498 -12.81 -7.88 -26.84
N LEU A 499 -13.27 -6.83 -26.16
CA LEU A 499 -12.66 -5.51 -26.29
C LEU A 499 -11.25 -5.52 -25.70
N ALA A 500 -10.32 -4.80 -26.33
CA ALA A 500 -8.99 -4.59 -25.77
C ALA A 500 -9.02 -3.66 -24.56
N HIS A 501 -9.96 -2.72 -24.53
CA HIS A 501 -10.13 -1.78 -23.42
C HIS A 501 -11.59 -1.30 -23.29
N GLU A 502 -12.08 -1.11 -22.06
CA GLU A 502 -13.46 -0.65 -21.81
C GLU A 502 -13.72 0.81 -22.19
N ALA A 503 -12.65 1.60 -22.38
CA ALA A 503 -12.77 2.98 -22.89
C ALA A 503 -13.49 3.05 -24.24
N LEU A 504 -13.42 1.98 -25.06
CA LEU A 504 -14.19 1.87 -26.30
C LEU A 504 -15.70 1.98 -26.06
N LEU A 505 -16.21 1.50 -24.92
CA LEU A 505 -17.64 1.59 -24.58
C LEU A 505 -18.08 3.02 -24.27
N ARG A 506 -17.16 3.84 -23.75
CA ARG A 506 -17.43 5.22 -23.32
C ARG A 506 -17.18 6.25 -24.41
N GLN A 507 -16.14 6.03 -25.22
CA GLN A 507 -15.58 7.03 -26.13
C GLN A 507 -15.85 6.75 -27.60
N TRP A 508 -16.15 5.51 -28.01
CA TRP A 508 -16.54 5.24 -29.39
C TRP A 508 -18.00 5.68 -29.61
N PRO A 509 -18.28 6.70 -30.45
CA PRO A 509 -19.63 7.29 -30.52
C PRO A 509 -20.73 6.29 -30.85
N ARG A 510 -20.46 5.34 -31.74
CA ARG A 510 -21.43 4.30 -32.13
C ARG A 510 -21.70 3.30 -31.01
N ALA A 511 -20.68 2.91 -30.25
CA ALA A 511 -20.86 2.04 -29.09
C ALA A 511 -21.66 2.75 -28.00
N LYS A 512 -21.33 4.02 -27.71
CA LYS A 512 -22.07 4.86 -26.74
C LYS A 512 -23.54 5.03 -27.11
N GLN A 513 -23.82 5.33 -28.38
CA GLN A 513 -25.19 5.45 -28.87
C GLN A 513 -25.93 4.12 -28.75
N TRP A 514 -25.30 3.02 -29.18
CA TRP A 514 -25.90 1.70 -29.10
C TRP A 514 -26.22 1.29 -27.65
N ILE A 515 -25.32 1.58 -26.70
CA ILE A 515 -25.55 1.34 -25.27
C ILE A 515 -26.75 2.13 -24.77
N ASN A 516 -26.83 3.42 -25.09
CA ASN A 516 -27.94 4.28 -24.66
C ASN A 516 -29.28 3.76 -25.20
N ASP A 517 -29.31 3.33 -26.45
CA ASP A 517 -30.52 2.82 -27.11
C ASP A 517 -30.99 1.47 -26.55
N HIS A 518 -30.09 0.66 -25.96
CA HIS A 518 -30.38 -0.72 -25.53
C HIS A 518 -30.13 -0.98 -24.04
N LYS A 519 -29.95 0.08 -23.22
CA LYS A 519 -29.60 -0.02 -21.79
C LYS A 519 -30.61 -0.85 -21.00
N ASP A 520 -31.90 -0.66 -21.25
CA ASP A 520 -32.97 -1.40 -20.57
C ASP A 520 -32.96 -2.89 -20.94
N ALA A 521 -32.77 -3.21 -22.23
CA ALA A 521 -32.68 -4.60 -22.69
C ALA A 521 -31.45 -5.31 -22.13
N LEU A 522 -30.29 -4.62 -22.05
CA LEU A 522 -29.07 -5.14 -21.41
C LEU A 522 -29.27 -5.41 -19.91
N ALA A 523 -29.97 -4.53 -19.20
CA ALA A 523 -30.29 -4.71 -17.79
C ALA A 523 -31.25 -5.88 -17.55
N ILE A 524 -32.26 -6.03 -18.40
CA ILE A 524 -33.18 -7.18 -18.34
C ILE A 524 -32.40 -8.48 -18.61
N LYS A 525 -31.55 -8.49 -19.64
CA LYS A 525 -30.78 -9.68 -20.02
C LYS A 525 -29.80 -10.10 -18.93
N SER A 526 -29.04 -9.17 -18.36
CA SER A 526 -28.08 -9.47 -17.28
C SER A 526 -28.80 -10.04 -16.03
N ARG A 527 -29.94 -9.44 -15.63
CA ARG A 527 -30.77 -9.97 -14.53
C ARG A 527 -31.30 -11.38 -14.83
N LEU A 528 -31.79 -11.62 -16.05
CA LEU A 528 -32.31 -12.92 -16.47
C LEU A 528 -31.21 -13.99 -16.45
N GLN A 529 -30.02 -13.69 -16.95
CA GLN A 529 -28.88 -14.60 -16.96
C GLN A 529 -28.48 -15.03 -15.54
N HIS A 530 -28.39 -14.08 -14.61
CA HIS A 530 -28.09 -14.38 -13.21
C HIS A 530 -29.20 -15.21 -12.54
N GLN A 531 -30.47 -14.92 -12.85
CA GLN A 531 -31.61 -15.70 -12.33
C GLN A 531 -31.64 -17.12 -12.90
N ALA A 532 -31.28 -17.29 -14.17
CA ALA A 532 -31.14 -18.59 -14.81
C ALA A 532 -30.00 -19.41 -14.19
N GLN A 533 -28.84 -18.79 -13.93
CA GLN A 533 -27.72 -19.47 -13.27
C GLN A 533 -28.08 -19.94 -11.86
N ASN A 534 -28.64 -19.05 -11.02
CA ASN A 534 -29.09 -19.43 -9.68
C ASN A 534 -30.15 -20.53 -9.70
N TRP A 535 -31.05 -20.51 -10.68
CA TRP A 535 -32.06 -21.57 -10.83
C TRP A 535 -31.43 -22.91 -11.20
N VAL A 536 -30.37 -22.91 -12.02
CA VAL A 536 -29.63 -24.13 -12.37
C VAL A 536 -28.80 -24.65 -11.19
N ASP A 537 -28.10 -23.77 -10.48
CA ASP A 537 -27.26 -24.13 -9.31
C ASP A 537 -28.09 -24.74 -8.16
N GLU A 538 -29.38 -24.41 -8.11
CA GLU A 538 -30.35 -24.88 -7.12
C GLU A 538 -31.26 -25.99 -7.67
N ASP A 539 -30.69 -26.83 -8.55
CA ASP A 539 -31.34 -28.02 -9.15
C ASP A 539 -32.70 -27.73 -9.80
N LYS A 540 -32.84 -26.55 -10.43
CA LYS A 540 -34.07 -26.08 -11.09
C LYS A 540 -35.27 -25.98 -10.13
N SER A 541 -35.01 -25.70 -8.86
CA SER A 541 -36.04 -25.52 -7.82
C SER A 541 -37.09 -24.48 -8.21
N SER A 542 -38.35 -24.80 -7.92
CA SER A 542 -39.47 -23.92 -8.29
C SER A 542 -39.52 -22.60 -7.49
N ALA A 543 -38.69 -22.45 -6.45
CA ALA A 543 -38.55 -21.24 -5.64
C ALA A 543 -37.84 -20.10 -6.39
N TYR A 544 -36.99 -20.42 -7.35
CA TYR A 544 -36.19 -19.47 -8.14
C TYR A 544 -36.84 -19.10 -9.50
N LEU A 545 -38.09 -19.50 -9.74
CA LEU A 545 -38.83 -19.11 -10.94
C LEU A 545 -39.19 -17.62 -10.92
N LEU A 546 -39.24 -17.00 -12.10
CA LEU A 546 -39.53 -15.57 -12.26
C LEU A 546 -40.92 -15.22 -11.70
N ALA A 547 -40.97 -14.19 -10.86
CA ALA A 547 -42.21 -13.70 -10.28
C ALA A 547 -43.16 -13.15 -11.38
N PRO A 548 -44.49 -13.38 -11.27
CA PRO A 548 -45.45 -12.80 -12.20
C PRO A 548 -45.48 -11.28 -12.09
N GLY A 549 -45.54 -10.57 -13.23
CA GLY A 549 -45.47 -9.10 -13.31
C GLY A 549 -44.25 -8.65 -14.11
N LYS A 550 -43.65 -7.53 -13.71
CA LYS A 550 -42.53 -6.88 -14.43
C LYS A 550 -41.37 -7.84 -14.77
N PRO A 551 -40.84 -8.68 -13.86
CA PRO A 551 -39.73 -9.59 -14.19
C PRO A 551 -40.06 -10.61 -15.29
N LEU A 552 -41.25 -11.23 -15.24
CA LEU A 552 -41.68 -12.19 -16.26
C LEU A 552 -42.04 -11.51 -17.58
N GLN A 553 -42.65 -10.31 -17.55
CA GLN A 553 -42.99 -9.55 -18.75
C GLN A 553 -41.73 -9.08 -19.47
N GLU A 554 -40.76 -8.53 -18.74
CA GLU A 554 -39.46 -8.12 -19.29
C GLU A 554 -38.72 -9.31 -19.93
N ALA A 555 -38.69 -10.47 -19.26
CA ALA A 555 -38.09 -11.68 -19.83
C ALA A 555 -38.84 -12.20 -21.07
N GLN A 556 -40.17 -12.03 -21.13
CA GLN A 556 -40.97 -12.38 -22.32
C GLN A 556 -40.76 -11.42 -23.49
N LEU A 557 -40.49 -10.13 -23.24
CA LEU A 557 -40.18 -9.17 -24.31
C LEU A 557 -38.87 -9.56 -25.02
N LEU A 558 -37.88 -10.06 -24.28
CA LEU A 558 -36.62 -10.54 -24.85
C LEU A 558 -36.76 -11.79 -25.74
N LEU A 559 -37.82 -12.60 -25.57
CA LEU A 559 -38.04 -13.78 -26.44
C LEU A 559 -38.26 -13.41 -27.92
N ASN A 560 -38.75 -12.20 -28.18
CA ASN A 560 -39.03 -11.72 -29.54
C ASN A 560 -37.95 -10.77 -30.07
N ASP A 561 -36.88 -10.53 -29.31
CA ASP A 561 -35.79 -9.64 -29.68
C ASP A 561 -34.77 -10.36 -30.58
N LYS A 562 -34.47 -9.79 -31.75
CA LYS A 562 -33.53 -10.37 -32.71
C LYS A 562 -32.05 -10.10 -32.38
N LEU A 563 -31.75 -9.09 -31.56
CA LEU A 563 -30.40 -8.67 -31.19
C LEU A 563 -29.88 -9.42 -29.95
N PHE A 564 -30.77 -9.75 -29.01
CA PHE A 564 -30.40 -10.41 -27.76
C PHE A 564 -30.82 -11.88 -27.74
N LYS A 565 -29.97 -12.76 -28.29
CA LYS A 565 -30.18 -14.21 -28.19
C LYS A 565 -30.11 -14.68 -26.74
N LEU A 566 -31.07 -15.52 -26.36
CA LEU A 566 -31.16 -16.19 -25.06
C LEU A 566 -30.60 -17.62 -25.17
N ASP A 567 -30.01 -18.14 -24.10
CA ASP A 567 -29.53 -19.52 -24.01
C ASP A 567 -30.64 -20.51 -23.63
N ASP A 568 -30.34 -21.80 -23.68
CA ASP A 568 -31.34 -22.86 -23.41
C ASP A 568 -31.88 -22.83 -21.96
N ASN A 569 -31.06 -22.41 -20.99
CA ASN A 569 -31.45 -22.33 -19.59
C ASN A 569 -32.36 -21.12 -19.33
N GLU A 570 -32.06 -19.97 -19.94
CA GLU A 570 -32.89 -18.76 -19.94
C GLU A 570 -34.26 -19.05 -20.57
N HIS A 571 -34.29 -19.73 -21.72
CA HIS A 571 -35.55 -20.19 -22.33
C HIS A 571 -36.32 -21.15 -21.44
N ALA A 572 -35.64 -22.12 -20.82
CA ALA A 572 -36.26 -23.10 -19.92
C ALA A 572 -36.83 -22.44 -18.66
N LEU A 573 -36.14 -21.44 -18.09
CA LEU A 573 -36.59 -20.66 -16.94
C LEU A 573 -37.86 -19.88 -17.28
N ILE A 574 -37.87 -19.16 -18.41
CA ILE A 574 -39.06 -18.41 -18.84
C ILE A 574 -40.23 -19.35 -19.06
N LYS A 575 -40.03 -20.46 -19.78
CA LYS A 575 -41.08 -21.46 -20.07
C LYS A 575 -41.66 -22.05 -18.79
N SER A 576 -40.81 -22.40 -17.83
CA SER A 576 -41.22 -22.97 -16.53
C SER A 576 -41.97 -21.94 -15.67
N SER A 577 -41.52 -20.68 -15.68
CA SER A 577 -42.16 -19.56 -14.97
C SER A 577 -43.54 -19.23 -15.55
N VAL A 578 -43.69 -19.23 -16.89
CA VAL A 578 -44.97 -19.06 -17.57
C VAL A 578 -45.93 -20.22 -17.25
N LYS A 579 -45.47 -21.47 -17.27
CA LYS A 579 -46.29 -22.65 -16.95
C LYS A 579 -46.82 -22.62 -15.52
N LYS A 580 -45.98 -22.27 -14.54
CA LYS A 580 -46.40 -22.11 -13.13
C LYS A 580 -47.40 -20.97 -12.95
N THR A 581 -47.19 -19.84 -13.63
CA THR A 581 -48.12 -18.70 -13.60
C THR A 581 -49.50 -19.06 -14.18
N LYS A 582 -49.54 -19.75 -15.33
CA LYS A 582 -50.79 -20.24 -15.93
C LYS A 582 -51.53 -21.23 -15.00
N THR A 583 -50.80 -22.11 -14.32
CA THR A 583 -51.37 -23.08 -13.36
C THR A 583 -51.93 -22.38 -12.12
N LYS A 584 -51.22 -21.36 -11.59
CA LYS A 584 -51.68 -20.53 -10.46
C LYS A 584 -52.90 -19.67 -10.81
N ILE A 585 -52.99 -19.15 -12.04
CA ILE A 585 -54.18 -18.44 -12.54
C ILE A 585 -55.37 -19.39 -12.69
N ARG A 586 -55.16 -20.62 -13.18
CA ARG A 586 -56.21 -21.66 -13.29
C ARG A 586 -56.72 -22.10 -11.90
N ALA A 587 -55.80 -22.30 -10.94
CA ALA A 587 -56.14 -22.55 -9.55
C ALA A 587 -56.91 -21.37 -8.92
N LYS A 588 -56.47 -20.12 -9.14
CA LYS A 588 -57.20 -18.91 -8.70
C LYS A 588 -58.61 -18.82 -9.30
N ARG A 589 -58.83 -19.21 -10.56
CA ARG A 589 -60.18 -19.22 -11.17
C ARG A 589 -61.11 -20.25 -10.52
N VAL A 590 -60.58 -21.41 -10.12
CA VAL A 590 -61.30 -22.39 -9.29
C VAL A 590 -61.57 -21.84 -7.89
N THR A 591 -60.62 -21.09 -7.31
CA THR A 591 -60.81 -20.37 -6.03
C THR A 591 -61.81 -19.21 -6.14
N VAL A 592 -61.93 -18.55 -7.30
CA VAL A 592 -62.89 -17.44 -7.55
C VAL A 592 -64.34 -17.94 -7.59
N ALA A 593 -64.58 -19.14 -8.11
CA ALA A 593 -65.88 -19.82 -7.97
C ALA A 593 -66.21 -20.12 -6.49
N LEU A 594 -65.19 -20.44 -5.69
CA LEU A 594 -65.29 -20.61 -4.23
C LEU A 594 -65.45 -19.27 -3.48
N LEU A 595 -64.94 -18.17 -4.05
CA LEU A 595 -65.04 -16.80 -3.50
C LEU A 595 -66.44 -16.18 -3.64
N GLY A 596 -67.30 -16.72 -4.51
CA GLY A 596 -68.72 -16.40 -4.51
C GLY A 596 -69.43 -16.76 -3.20
N LEU A 597 -68.89 -17.75 -2.47
CA LEU A 597 -69.35 -18.12 -1.13
C LEU A 597 -68.73 -17.22 -0.02
N LEU A 598 -67.56 -16.63 -0.30
CA LEU A 598 -66.81 -15.77 0.64
C LEU A 598 -67.25 -14.30 0.62
N THR A 599 -68.02 -13.84 -0.36
CA THR A 599 -68.61 -12.48 -0.32
C THR A 599 -69.54 -12.28 0.88
N PHE A 600 -70.16 -13.35 1.38
CA PHE A 600 -70.89 -13.35 2.66
C PHE A 600 -69.96 -13.15 3.87
N THR A 601 -68.69 -13.57 3.78
CA THR A 601 -67.68 -13.36 4.83
C THR A 601 -66.94 -12.01 4.71
N ALA A 602 -67.06 -11.32 3.57
CA ALA A 602 -66.37 -10.05 3.32
C ALA A 602 -66.92 -8.88 4.17
N LEU A 603 -68.17 -8.96 4.62
CA LEU A 603 -68.73 -8.04 5.63
C LEU A 603 -68.03 -8.17 7.00
N LEU A 604 -67.43 -9.33 7.31
CA LEU A 604 -66.62 -9.55 8.52
C LEU A 604 -65.15 -9.11 8.36
N MET A 605 -64.62 -9.04 7.13
CA MET A 605 -63.19 -8.73 6.87
C MET A 605 -62.86 -7.23 6.72
N SER A 606 -63.85 -6.34 6.77
CA SER A 606 -63.62 -4.89 6.92
C SER A 606 -62.83 -4.57 8.21
N PHE A 607 -62.82 -5.50 9.17
CA PHE A 607 -62.02 -5.42 10.39
C PHE A 607 -60.54 -5.82 10.19
N THR A 608 -60.18 -6.52 9.11
CA THR A 608 -58.82 -7.06 8.89
C THR A 608 -57.91 -6.12 8.07
N SER A 609 -58.49 -5.13 7.38
CA SER A 609 -57.74 -4.13 6.58
C SER A 609 -56.86 -3.21 7.44
N PHE A 610 -57.20 -3.04 8.72
CA PHE A 610 -56.37 -2.32 9.69
C PHE A 610 -55.09 -3.11 10.06
N LYS A 611 -55.10 -4.44 9.91
CA LYS A 611 -54.00 -5.35 10.26
C LYS A 611 -52.93 -5.45 9.16
N ALA A 612 -53.30 -5.21 7.91
CA ALA A 612 -52.38 -5.20 6.76
C ALA A 612 -51.48 -3.95 6.74
N GLN A 613 -52.01 -2.80 7.16
CA GLN A 613 -51.25 -1.56 7.29
C GLN A 613 -50.22 -1.64 8.44
N GLN A 614 -50.56 -2.34 9.52
CA GLN A 614 -49.61 -2.67 10.59
C GLN A 614 -48.49 -3.61 10.13
N HIS A 615 -48.73 -4.54 9.20
CA HIS A 615 -47.71 -5.47 8.72
C HIS A 615 -46.65 -4.82 7.81
N ALA A 616 -47.04 -3.81 7.01
CA ALA A 616 -46.11 -3.04 6.19
C ALA A 616 -45.25 -2.08 7.02
N GLN A 617 -45.84 -1.39 8.00
CA GLN A 617 -45.11 -0.57 8.97
C GLN A 617 -44.16 -1.43 9.82
N LYS A 618 -44.57 -2.65 10.22
CA LYS A 618 -43.72 -3.56 10.97
C LYS A 618 -42.46 -3.99 10.20
N LYS A 619 -42.57 -4.27 8.89
CA LYS A 619 -41.40 -4.63 8.06
C LYS A 619 -40.43 -3.45 7.83
N GLN A 620 -40.94 -2.23 7.72
CA GLN A 620 -40.09 -1.03 7.60
C GLN A 620 -39.38 -0.72 8.93
N LEU A 621 -40.10 -0.83 10.05
CA LEU A 621 -39.51 -0.70 11.40
C LEU A 621 -38.48 -1.81 11.69
N GLU A 622 -38.69 -3.04 11.20
CA GLU A 622 -37.71 -4.14 11.31
C GLU A 622 -36.42 -3.85 10.52
N ALA A 623 -36.51 -3.27 9.32
CA ALA A 623 -35.34 -2.86 8.53
C ALA A 623 -34.58 -1.67 9.16
N GLU A 624 -35.31 -0.66 9.65
CA GLU A 624 -34.74 0.50 10.36
C GLU A 624 -34.14 0.11 11.71
N SER A 625 -34.73 -0.86 12.41
CA SER A 625 -34.17 -1.44 13.63
C SER A 625 -32.90 -2.23 13.35
N LEU A 626 -32.83 -2.97 12.23
CA LEU A 626 -31.64 -3.72 11.84
C LEU A 626 -30.48 -2.78 11.43
N LEU A 627 -30.78 -1.70 10.70
CA LEU A 627 -29.81 -0.64 10.39
C LEU A 627 -29.28 0.04 11.67
N GLY A 628 -30.18 0.38 12.61
CA GLY A 628 -29.79 0.90 13.93
C GLY A 628 -28.87 -0.04 14.70
N PHE A 629 -29.18 -1.35 14.71
CA PHE A 629 -28.32 -2.36 15.33
C PHE A 629 -26.95 -2.49 14.64
N MET A 630 -26.92 -2.48 13.31
CA MET A 630 -25.69 -2.65 12.52
C MET A 630 -24.71 -1.47 12.62
N VAL A 631 -25.23 -0.27 12.89
CA VAL A 631 -24.45 0.96 12.95
C VAL A 631 -24.16 1.39 14.39
N GLY A 632 -25.03 1.06 15.35
CA GLY A 632 -24.83 1.29 16.78
C GLY A 632 -24.22 0.08 17.49
N ASP A 633 -25.05 -0.89 17.87
CA ASP A 633 -24.66 -2.03 18.72
C ASP A 633 -23.52 -2.88 18.12
N PHE A 634 -23.46 -3.00 16.80
CA PHE A 634 -22.36 -3.72 16.13
C PHE A 634 -21.07 -2.89 16.09
N ALA A 635 -21.17 -1.56 16.00
CA ALA A 635 -20.01 -0.68 16.09
C ALA A 635 -19.38 -0.73 17.48
N ASP A 636 -20.19 -0.78 18.54
CA ASP A 636 -19.72 -0.96 19.92
C ASP A 636 -18.85 -2.22 20.07
N LYS A 637 -19.26 -3.33 19.45
CA LYS A 637 -18.47 -4.57 19.46
C LYS A 637 -17.17 -4.43 18.70
N LEU A 638 -17.17 -3.76 17.54
CA LEU A 638 -15.99 -3.55 16.72
C LEU A 638 -14.97 -2.59 17.34
N ARG A 639 -15.43 -1.62 18.15
CA ARG A 639 -14.53 -0.78 18.97
C ARG A 639 -13.70 -1.62 19.94
N SER A 640 -14.32 -2.60 20.61
CA SER A 640 -13.64 -3.46 21.59
C SER A 640 -12.49 -4.29 21.01
N VAL A 641 -12.51 -4.55 19.70
CA VAL A 641 -11.50 -5.37 18.99
C VAL A 641 -10.61 -4.55 18.04
N GLU A 642 -10.68 -3.21 18.09
CA GLU A 642 -9.90 -2.28 17.25
C GLU A 642 -10.08 -2.53 15.73
N ARG A 643 -11.26 -3.00 15.29
CA ARG A 643 -11.56 -3.33 13.88
C ARG A 643 -12.67 -2.47 13.26
N MET A 644 -12.60 -1.16 13.48
CA MET A 644 -13.56 -0.20 12.93
C MET A 644 -13.50 -0.12 11.39
N ASP A 645 -12.40 -0.57 10.78
CA ASP A 645 -12.24 -0.72 9.32
C ASP A 645 -13.37 -1.54 8.68
N LEU A 646 -13.98 -2.46 9.43
CA LEU A 646 -15.02 -3.38 8.97
C LEU A 646 -16.43 -2.75 8.84
N LEU A 647 -16.65 -1.53 9.35
CA LEU A 647 -17.96 -0.85 9.28
C LEU A 647 -18.17 -0.02 8.02
N ASP A 648 -17.10 0.26 7.28
CA ASP A 648 -17.10 1.27 6.21
C ASP A 648 -18.15 1.00 5.11
N GLY A 649 -18.29 -0.26 4.69
CA GLY A 649 -19.32 -0.63 3.70
C GLY A 649 -20.76 -0.53 4.23
N ILE A 650 -20.95 -0.74 5.53
CA ILE A 650 -22.27 -0.71 6.17
C ILE A 650 -22.72 0.73 6.40
N SER A 651 -21.84 1.57 6.94
CA SER A 651 -22.13 2.96 7.28
C SER A 651 -22.46 3.79 6.02
N ASN A 652 -21.75 3.58 4.90
CA ASN A 652 -22.05 4.26 3.64
C ASN A 652 -23.44 3.90 3.08
N LYS A 653 -23.83 2.62 3.15
CA LYS A 653 -25.14 2.16 2.69
C LYS A 653 -26.29 2.63 3.59
N ALA A 654 -26.04 2.74 4.89
CA ALA A 654 -26.96 3.35 5.84
C ALA A 654 -27.13 4.86 5.56
N LEU A 655 -26.05 5.57 5.22
CA LEU A 655 -26.09 6.98 4.85
C LEU A 655 -26.95 7.22 3.59
N GLU A 656 -26.78 6.40 2.55
CA GLU A 656 -27.62 6.45 1.33
C GLU A 656 -29.11 6.33 1.68
N TYR A 657 -29.48 5.34 2.51
CA TYR A 657 -30.88 5.12 2.93
C TYR A 657 -31.51 6.34 3.62
N PHE A 658 -30.76 7.03 4.50
CA PHE A 658 -31.28 8.19 5.21
C PHE A 658 -31.24 9.48 4.37
N THR A 659 -30.31 9.60 3.41
CA THR A 659 -30.18 10.78 2.54
C THR A 659 -31.28 10.80 1.46
N ASP A 660 -31.67 9.64 0.94
CA ASP A 660 -32.76 9.51 -0.06
C ASP A 660 -34.17 9.79 0.54
N GLN A 661 -34.30 9.83 1.86
CA GLN A 661 -35.59 10.08 2.56
C GLN A 661 -35.75 11.53 3.05
N THR A 662 -34.79 12.42 2.81
CA THR A 662 -34.88 13.82 3.24
C THR A 662 -35.31 14.75 2.10
N ASP A 663 -36.62 15.01 2.00
CA ASP A 663 -37.22 16.33 1.74
C ASP A 663 -38.73 16.23 1.56
N ASP A 664 -39.47 16.06 2.67
CA ASP A 664 -40.92 16.30 2.67
C ASP A 664 -41.34 17.02 3.95
N SER A 665 -40.69 18.17 4.20
CA SER A 665 -41.03 19.08 5.30
C SER A 665 -42.19 20.02 4.96
N SER A 666 -42.81 19.89 3.78
CA SER A 666 -43.82 20.83 3.26
C SER A 666 -45.24 20.26 3.11
N SER A 667 -45.53 19.08 3.68
CA SER A 667 -46.91 18.58 3.76
C SER A 667 -47.68 19.29 4.87
N LEU A 668 -48.69 20.07 4.48
CA LEU A 668 -49.70 20.69 5.36
C LEU A 668 -50.54 19.66 6.14
N PHE A 669 -50.39 18.36 5.86
CA PHE A 669 -51.11 17.26 6.50
C PHE A 669 -50.13 16.13 6.86
N SER A 670 -49.26 16.31 7.85
CA SER A 670 -48.40 15.23 8.34
C SER A 670 -49.16 14.32 9.32
N PHE A 671 -49.61 13.16 8.85
CA PHE A 671 -50.17 12.09 9.69
C PHE A 671 -49.12 11.07 10.18
N SER A 672 -47.82 11.40 10.11
CA SER A 672 -46.77 10.52 10.61
C SER A 672 -46.54 10.73 12.11
N ASP A 673 -46.52 9.64 12.87
CA ASP A 673 -46.26 9.59 14.30
C ASP A 673 -44.95 10.34 14.65
N ASN A 674 -45.02 11.40 15.48
CA ASN A 674 -43.87 12.26 15.83
C ASN A 674 -42.66 11.45 16.37
N LYS A 675 -42.93 10.30 16.99
CA LYS A 675 -41.93 9.37 17.50
C LYS A 675 -41.14 8.68 16.39
N ALA A 676 -41.79 8.29 15.29
CA ALA A 676 -41.14 7.65 14.15
C ALA A 676 -40.20 8.64 13.42
N GLN A 677 -40.62 9.89 13.26
CA GLN A 677 -39.76 10.93 12.69
C GLN A 677 -38.53 11.24 13.56
N PHE A 678 -38.70 11.27 14.89
CA PHE A 678 -37.57 11.43 15.82
C PHE A 678 -36.56 10.28 15.68
N ASN A 679 -37.04 9.03 15.71
CA ASN A 679 -36.18 7.85 15.63
C ASN A 679 -35.35 7.84 14.33
N LYS A 680 -35.95 8.18 13.19
CA LYS A 680 -35.22 8.25 11.90
C LYS A 680 -34.10 9.30 11.92
N ARG A 681 -34.41 10.51 12.40
CA ARG A 681 -33.42 11.60 12.49
C ARG A 681 -32.31 11.26 13.49
N PHE A 682 -32.64 10.56 14.57
CA PHE A 682 -31.69 10.10 15.56
C PHE A 682 -30.75 9.01 14.99
N GLN A 683 -31.30 8.00 14.30
CA GLN A 683 -30.52 6.95 13.62
C GLN A 683 -29.63 7.53 12.51
N TYR A 684 -30.09 8.57 11.82
CA TYR A 684 -29.25 9.27 10.84
C TYR A 684 -28.03 9.93 11.50
N ALA A 685 -28.25 10.59 12.65
CA ALA A 685 -27.15 11.15 13.43
C ALA A 685 -26.18 10.08 13.98
N GLN A 686 -26.71 8.93 14.43
CA GLN A 686 -25.89 7.76 14.83
C GLN A 686 -25.01 7.26 13.68
N THR A 687 -25.55 7.24 12.46
CA THR A 687 -24.80 6.79 11.27
C THR A 687 -23.65 7.71 10.94
N LEU A 688 -23.87 9.02 11.00
CA LEU A 688 -22.82 10.01 10.79
C LEU A 688 -21.74 9.94 11.88
N GLU A 689 -22.13 9.64 13.12
CA GLU A 689 -21.20 9.43 14.23
C GLU A 689 -20.29 8.22 13.96
N ALA A 690 -20.87 7.06 13.63
CA ALA A 690 -20.10 5.86 13.30
C ALA A 690 -19.16 6.08 12.09
N MET A 691 -19.60 6.84 11.07
CA MET A 691 -18.73 7.24 9.96
C MET A 691 -17.54 8.09 10.41
N GLY A 692 -17.78 9.04 11.32
CA GLY A 692 -16.73 9.87 11.90
C GLY A 692 -15.68 9.04 12.64
N GLU A 693 -16.13 8.07 13.45
CA GLU A 693 -15.23 7.17 14.18
C GLU A 693 -14.40 6.29 13.24
N VAL A 694 -15.02 5.75 12.18
CA VAL A 694 -14.32 4.95 11.17
C VAL A 694 -13.27 5.78 10.45
N ALA A 695 -13.61 7.00 10.03
CA ALA A 695 -12.67 7.92 9.39
C ALA A 695 -11.51 8.29 10.33
N TYR A 696 -11.80 8.57 11.60
CA TYR A 696 -10.79 8.85 12.62
C TYR A 696 -9.83 7.67 12.81
N SER A 697 -10.35 6.44 12.90
CA SER A 697 -9.53 5.23 13.06
C SER A 697 -8.56 4.98 11.90
N ARG A 698 -8.86 5.52 10.71
CA ARG A 698 -8.03 5.43 9.51
C ARG A 698 -7.07 6.61 9.33
N GLY A 699 -7.04 7.54 10.28
CA GLY A 699 -6.24 8.76 10.21
C GLY A 699 -6.78 9.81 9.23
N LYS A 700 -8.04 9.70 8.81
CA LYS A 700 -8.68 10.66 7.90
C LYS A 700 -9.40 11.76 8.68
N THR A 701 -8.63 12.69 9.23
CA THR A 701 -9.13 13.72 10.15
C THR A 701 -10.20 14.63 9.55
N ASP A 702 -10.10 14.99 8.28
CA ASP A 702 -11.03 15.91 7.62
C ASP A 702 -12.40 15.26 7.35
N GLU A 703 -12.39 13.99 6.91
CA GLU A 703 -13.60 13.18 6.76
C GLU A 703 -14.28 12.98 8.11
N ALA A 704 -13.50 12.67 9.16
CA ALA A 704 -13.99 12.49 10.52
C ALA A 704 -14.65 13.78 11.05
N PHE A 705 -13.95 14.91 10.92
CA PHE A 705 -14.47 16.22 11.33
C PHE A 705 -15.80 16.53 10.62
N THR A 706 -15.86 16.35 9.30
CA THR A 706 -17.06 16.61 8.50
C THR A 706 -18.24 15.76 8.96
N ALA A 707 -18.02 14.46 9.20
CA ALA A 707 -19.06 13.54 9.66
C ALA A 707 -19.56 13.90 11.07
N PHE A 708 -18.65 14.20 12.01
CA PHE A 708 -19.02 14.58 13.37
C PHE A 708 -19.73 15.94 13.45
N GLU A 709 -19.32 16.95 12.68
CA GLU A 709 -20.00 18.25 12.60
C GLU A 709 -21.41 18.12 12.03
N ASN A 710 -21.53 17.29 10.99
CA ASN A 710 -22.80 16.90 10.42
C ASN A 710 -23.69 16.21 11.45
N ALA A 711 -23.17 15.26 12.23
CA ALA A 711 -23.93 14.62 13.32
C ALA A 711 -24.34 15.65 14.38
N ARG A 712 -23.41 16.53 14.82
CA ARG A 712 -23.63 17.57 15.83
C ARG A 712 -24.82 18.44 15.49
N THR A 713 -24.90 18.91 14.25
CA THR A 713 -25.98 19.79 13.78
C THR A 713 -27.36 19.14 13.93
N ARG A 714 -27.48 17.84 13.63
CA ARG A 714 -28.73 17.10 13.79
C ARG A 714 -29.01 16.78 15.26
N LEU A 715 -28.01 16.40 16.05
CA LEU A 715 -28.15 16.10 17.47
C LEU A 715 -28.59 17.34 18.26
N GLU A 716 -28.00 18.51 17.99
CA GLU A 716 -28.40 19.78 18.61
C GLU A 716 -29.84 20.16 18.25
N ALA A 717 -30.29 19.87 17.02
CA ALA A 717 -31.69 20.08 16.63
C ALA A 717 -32.65 19.13 17.37
N LEU A 718 -32.28 17.85 17.54
CA LEU A 718 -33.06 16.87 18.28
C LEU A 718 -33.13 17.19 19.78
N LEU A 719 -32.04 17.72 20.36
CA LEU A 719 -31.98 18.09 21.78
C LEU A 719 -32.91 19.26 22.11
N LYS A 720 -33.24 20.13 21.15
CA LYS A 720 -34.28 21.17 21.34
C LYS A 720 -35.68 20.56 21.51
N ILE A 721 -35.92 19.39 20.92
CA ILE A 721 -37.22 18.71 20.94
C ILE A 721 -37.31 17.79 22.16
N GLN A 722 -36.29 16.97 22.42
CA GLN A 722 -36.24 16.02 23.54
C GLN A 722 -34.99 16.26 24.43
N PRO A 723 -34.95 17.35 25.21
CA PRO A 723 -33.75 17.75 25.95
C PRO A 723 -33.35 16.77 27.07
N ASN A 724 -34.26 15.89 27.51
CA ASN A 724 -34.06 14.96 28.63
C ASN A 724 -34.00 13.49 28.18
N ASN A 725 -33.87 13.23 26.88
CA ASN A 725 -33.72 11.87 26.36
C ASN A 725 -32.27 11.37 26.64
N LEU A 726 -32.14 10.30 27.42
CA LEU A 726 -30.84 9.77 27.86
C LEU A 726 -29.98 9.26 26.69
N GLU A 727 -30.56 8.52 25.74
CA GLU A 727 -29.83 7.99 24.56
C GLU A 727 -29.33 9.14 23.67
N LEU A 728 -30.16 10.17 23.48
CA LEU A 728 -29.78 11.35 22.72
C LEU A 728 -28.65 12.14 23.41
N LEU A 729 -28.73 12.30 24.73
CA LEU A 729 -27.66 12.95 25.50
C LEU A 729 -26.36 12.14 25.46
N THR A 730 -26.45 10.80 25.49
CA THR A 730 -25.28 9.90 25.39
C THR A 730 -24.57 10.12 24.06
N LEU A 731 -25.30 10.08 22.95
CA LEU A 731 -24.74 10.24 21.62
C LEU A 731 -24.22 11.67 21.37
N ALA A 732 -24.93 12.69 21.85
CA ALA A 732 -24.44 14.07 21.80
C ALA A 732 -23.17 14.28 22.63
N GLY A 733 -23.06 13.57 23.76
CA GLY A 733 -21.85 13.49 24.57
C GLY A 733 -20.68 12.89 23.80
N ALA A 734 -20.86 11.69 23.24
CA ALA A 734 -19.85 11.00 22.43
C ALA A 734 -19.40 11.86 21.22
N ASN A 735 -20.34 12.49 20.52
CA ASN A 735 -20.04 13.39 19.41
C ASN A 735 -19.19 14.61 19.86
N ALA A 736 -19.53 15.23 21.00
CA ALA A 736 -18.74 16.33 21.56
C ALA A 736 -17.35 15.84 22.03
N PHE A 737 -17.23 14.63 22.57
CA PHE A 737 -15.94 14.03 22.88
C PHE A 737 -15.07 13.90 21.62
N TRP A 738 -15.59 13.31 20.54
CA TRP A 738 -14.82 13.08 19.32
C TRP A 738 -14.38 14.37 18.62
N LEU A 739 -15.25 15.39 18.55
CA LEU A 739 -14.86 16.71 18.06
C LEU A 739 -13.77 17.34 18.94
N GLY A 740 -13.86 17.17 20.25
CA GLY A 740 -12.82 17.58 21.18
C GLY A 740 -11.51 16.81 20.97
N GLN A 741 -11.59 15.50 20.76
CA GLN A 741 -10.43 14.64 20.53
C GLN A 741 -9.67 15.04 19.25
N LEU A 742 -10.39 15.33 18.16
CA LEU A 742 -9.78 15.84 16.92
C LEU A 742 -8.97 17.12 17.15
N THR A 743 -9.53 18.07 17.91
CA THR A 743 -8.83 19.31 18.25
C THR A 743 -7.70 19.10 19.26
N TYR A 744 -7.83 18.11 20.14
CA TYR A 744 -6.81 17.75 21.12
C TYR A 744 -5.57 17.18 20.42
N ASP A 745 -5.77 16.31 19.43
CA ASP A 745 -4.70 15.74 18.61
C ASP A 745 -3.97 16.80 17.77
N GLN A 746 -4.66 17.90 17.43
CA GLN A 746 -4.10 19.07 16.76
C GLN A 746 -3.40 20.05 17.71
N ASN A 747 -3.35 19.76 19.02
CA ASN A 747 -2.88 20.64 20.10
C ASN A 747 -3.67 21.97 20.22
N ASP A 748 -4.89 22.06 19.68
CA ASP A 748 -5.78 23.20 19.93
C ASP A 748 -6.51 23.02 21.26
N HIS A 749 -5.81 23.36 22.34
CA HIS A 749 -6.34 23.24 23.69
C HIS A 749 -7.56 24.13 23.96
N GLN A 750 -7.76 25.22 23.19
CA GLN A 750 -8.91 26.11 23.38
C GLN A 750 -10.17 25.51 22.77
N ALA A 751 -10.11 25.06 21.52
CA ALA A 751 -11.21 24.37 20.88
C ALA A 751 -11.56 23.05 21.61
N THR A 752 -10.52 22.32 22.06
CA THR A 752 -10.71 21.10 22.87
C THR A 752 -11.50 21.39 24.14
N GLU A 753 -11.13 22.44 24.88
CA GLU A 753 -11.80 22.78 26.14
C GLU A 753 -13.29 23.07 25.93
N GLN A 754 -13.66 23.72 24.83
CA GLN A 754 -15.06 24.00 24.51
C GLN A 754 -15.84 22.70 24.30
N MET A 755 -15.31 21.78 23.50
CA MET A 755 -15.98 20.52 23.19
C MET A 755 -16.02 19.56 24.39
N PHE A 756 -14.94 19.43 25.16
CA PHE A 756 -14.93 18.62 26.38
C PHE A 756 -15.84 19.19 27.47
N LYS A 757 -16.00 20.52 27.57
CA LYS A 757 -17.01 21.12 28.46
C LYS A 757 -18.43 20.83 27.99
N LYS A 758 -18.70 20.83 26.68
CA LYS A 758 -20.01 20.40 26.14
C LYS A 758 -20.28 18.93 26.49
N TYR A 759 -19.31 18.04 26.26
CA TYR A 759 -19.41 16.63 26.65
C TYR A 759 -19.74 16.49 28.14
N HIS A 760 -18.97 17.14 29.00
CA HIS A 760 -19.20 17.12 30.44
C HIS A 760 -20.57 17.68 30.84
N ALA A 761 -21.08 18.72 30.16
CA ALA A 761 -22.41 19.26 30.40
C ALA A 761 -23.53 18.25 30.06
N TYR A 762 -23.41 17.54 28.94
CA TYR A 762 -24.36 16.48 28.57
C TYR A 762 -24.31 15.33 29.58
N SER A 763 -23.12 14.84 29.92
CA SER A 763 -22.95 13.76 30.90
C SER A 763 -23.46 14.13 32.30
N LYS A 764 -23.24 15.39 32.73
CA LYS A 764 -23.77 15.88 34.01
C LYS A 764 -25.30 15.94 34.01
N LYS A 765 -25.90 16.31 32.87
CA LYS A 765 -27.36 16.28 32.70
C LYS A 765 -27.90 14.85 32.74
N MET A 766 -27.25 13.90 32.08
CA MET A 766 -27.60 12.48 32.17
C MET A 766 -27.54 11.97 33.61
N TYR A 767 -26.45 12.27 34.32
CA TYR A 767 -26.30 11.90 35.73
C TYR A 767 -27.38 12.54 36.62
N ALA A 768 -27.79 13.78 36.37
CA ALA A 768 -28.88 14.42 37.11
C ALA A 768 -30.24 13.72 36.86
N LEU A 769 -30.49 13.23 35.64
CA LEU A 769 -31.70 12.50 35.28
C LEU A 769 -31.70 11.06 35.81
N ALA A 770 -30.53 10.42 35.89
CA ALA A 770 -30.37 9.02 36.27
C ALA A 770 -29.11 8.77 37.13
N ALA A 771 -29.11 9.29 38.36
CA ALA A 771 -27.92 9.29 39.24
C ALA A 771 -27.41 7.90 39.68
N ASN A 772 -28.25 6.86 39.55
CA ASN A 772 -27.92 5.47 39.89
C ASN A 772 -27.82 4.56 38.66
N ASP A 773 -27.96 5.12 37.45
CA ASP A 773 -27.73 4.38 36.21
C ASP A 773 -26.23 4.22 35.95
N PHE A 774 -25.81 3.02 35.56
CA PHE A 774 -24.40 2.69 35.34
C PHE A 774 -23.80 3.55 34.23
N ASN A 775 -24.50 3.68 33.09
CA ASN A 775 -23.98 4.43 31.93
C ASN A 775 -23.86 5.92 32.26
N SER A 776 -24.86 6.50 32.92
CA SER A 776 -24.87 7.91 33.32
C SER A 776 -23.73 8.24 34.30
N ILE A 777 -23.40 7.33 35.22
CA ILE A 777 -22.22 7.48 36.11
C ILE A 777 -20.92 7.41 35.28
N MET A 778 -20.84 6.46 34.36
CA MET A 778 -19.63 6.25 33.55
C MET A 778 -19.37 7.39 32.57
N GLU A 779 -20.37 7.89 31.86
CA GLU A 779 -20.24 9.03 30.95
C GLU A 779 -19.77 10.31 31.68
N LEU A 780 -20.27 10.54 32.91
CA LEU A 780 -19.78 11.65 33.72
C LEU A 780 -18.31 11.41 34.13
N SER A 781 -17.97 10.18 34.52
CA SER A 781 -16.60 9.81 34.87
C SER A 781 -15.63 9.99 33.70
N TYR A 782 -15.99 9.58 32.48
CA TYR A 782 -15.17 9.71 31.27
C TYR A 782 -15.00 11.18 30.85
N SER A 783 -16.08 11.98 30.93
CA SER A 783 -15.99 13.42 30.65
C SER A 783 -15.09 14.15 31.64
N SER A 784 -15.15 13.83 32.93
CA SER A 784 -14.20 14.36 33.93
C SER A 784 -12.78 13.90 33.63
N ASN A 785 -12.56 12.63 33.25
CA ASN A 785 -11.23 12.13 32.88
C ASN A 785 -10.64 12.90 31.69
N SER A 786 -11.47 13.17 30.67
CA SER A 786 -11.10 13.92 29.47
C SER A 786 -10.68 15.36 29.80
N LEU A 787 -11.47 16.07 30.62
CA LEU A 787 -11.08 17.39 31.14
C LEU A 787 -9.80 17.34 31.99
N GLY A 788 -9.63 16.30 32.80
CA GLY A 788 -8.42 16.07 33.58
C GLY A 788 -7.17 15.99 32.69
N SER A 789 -7.25 15.21 31.61
CA SER A 789 -6.16 15.05 30.65
C SER A 789 -5.81 16.38 29.94
N LEU A 790 -6.83 17.14 29.52
CA LEU A 790 -6.63 18.47 28.93
C LEU A 790 -5.95 19.44 29.90
N TYR A 791 -6.36 19.45 31.17
CA TYR A 791 -5.75 20.34 32.16
C TYR A 791 -4.31 19.95 32.51
N ILE A 792 -3.89 18.69 32.32
CA ILE A 792 -2.46 18.35 32.37
C ILE A 792 -1.70 19.06 31.25
N GLU A 793 -2.19 19.00 30.02
CA GLU A 793 -1.53 19.65 28.87
C GLU A 793 -1.48 21.18 29.03
N LYS A 794 -2.56 21.78 29.57
CA LYS A 794 -2.60 23.20 29.93
C LYS A 794 -1.79 23.55 31.19
N SER A 795 -1.07 22.60 31.78
CA SER A 795 -0.31 22.74 33.03
C SER A 795 -1.13 23.20 34.25
N ASN A 796 -2.45 23.05 34.22
CA ASN A 796 -3.35 23.33 35.34
C ASN A 796 -3.58 22.06 36.18
N TYR A 797 -2.53 21.66 36.91
CA TYR A 797 -2.52 20.40 37.66
C TYR A 797 -3.55 20.36 38.80
N SER A 798 -3.94 21.50 39.37
CA SER A 798 -5.00 21.57 40.39
C SER A 798 -6.37 21.22 39.81
N ALA A 799 -6.71 21.80 38.65
CA ALA A 799 -7.93 21.43 37.93
C ALA A 799 -7.90 19.98 37.45
N ALA A 800 -6.75 19.50 36.98
CA ALA A 800 -6.57 18.10 36.59
C ALA A 800 -6.84 17.15 37.77
N LYS A 801 -6.23 17.41 38.94
CA LYS A 801 -6.42 16.61 40.16
C LYS A 801 -7.89 16.54 40.55
N LYS A 802 -8.60 17.67 40.55
CA LYS A 802 -10.03 17.73 40.87
C LYS A 802 -10.85 16.82 39.94
N ASN A 803 -10.60 16.89 38.63
CA ASN A 803 -11.33 16.12 37.63
C ASN A 803 -11.02 14.61 37.71
N PHE A 804 -9.76 14.22 37.90
CA PHE A 804 -9.40 12.80 38.08
C PHE A 804 -9.95 12.23 39.39
N ALA A 805 -9.94 13.01 40.48
CA ALA A 805 -10.54 12.61 41.75
C ALA A 805 -12.06 12.40 41.64
N GLU A 806 -12.76 13.29 40.93
CA GLU A 806 -14.19 13.14 40.63
C GLU A 806 -14.44 11.89 39.77
N SER A 807 -13.65 11.68 38.72
CA SER A 807 -13.73 10.49 37.86
C SER A 807 -13.55 9.19 38.66
N LEU A 808 -12.57 9.16 39.57
CA LEU A 808 -12.30 8.01 40.45
C LEU A 808 -13.44 7.76 41.44
N LEU A 809 -14.01 8.82 42.03
CA LEU A 809 -15.17 8.72 42.91
C LEU A 809 -16.36 8.10 42.18
N LEU A 810 -16.64 8.56 40.95
CA LEU A 810 -17.71 8.02 40.10
C LEU A 810 -17.47 6.55 39.72
N LYS A 811 -16.23 6.18 39.34
CA LYS A 811 -15.88 4.78 39.05
C LYS A 811 -16.04 3.87 40.28
N ASN A 812 -15.67 4.34 41.47
CA ASN A 812 -15.92 3.62 42.71
C ASN A 812 -17.43 3.46 42.98
N LYS A 813 -18.25 4.46 42.63
CA LYS A 813 -19.72 4.34 42.70
C LYS A 813 -20.25 3.31 41.70
N ALA A 814 -19.79 3.34 40.45
CA ALA A 814 -20.16 2.38 39.41
C ALA A 814 -19.74 0.94 39.78
N LEU A 815 -18.59 0.75 40.44
CA LEU A 815 -18.15 -0.55 40.93
C LEU A 815 -19.05 -1.11 42.04
N LYS A 816 -19.75 -0.27 42.81
CA LYS A 816 -20.77 -0.78 43.75
C LYS A 816 -21.95 -1.41 43.01
N LEU A 817 -22.26 -0.94 41.79
CA LEU A 817 -23.31 -1.50 40.93
C LEU A 817 -22.81 -2.75 40.18
N LYS A 818 -21.56 -2.73 39.70
CA LYS A 818 -20.94 -3.85 38.97
C LYS A 818 -19.53 -4.18 39.51
N PRO A 819 -19.40 -4.90 40.64
CA PRO A 819 -18.12 -5.09 41.33
C PRO A 819 -17.03 -5.82 40.54
N ASN A 820 -17.44 -6.75 39.66
CA ASN A 820 -16.53 -7.60 38.90
C ASN A 820 -16.40 -7.16 37.42
N ASN A 821 -16.84 -5.95 37.08
CA ASN A 821 -16.70 -5.44 35.72
C ASN A 821 -15.21 -5.21 35.41
N LYS A 822 -14.67 -6.04 34.52
CA LYS A 822 -13.26 -6.06 34.12
C LYS A 822 -12.81 -4.72 33.53
N ASP A 823 -13.56 -4.18 32.57
CA ASP A 823 -13.21 -2.93 31.88
C ASP A 823 -13.24 -1.76 32.86
N LEU A 824 -14.23 -1.69 33.74
CA LEU A 824 -14.30 -0.66 34.77
C LEU A 824 -13.14 -0.72 35.76
N LEU A 825 -12.71 -1.92 36.16
CA LEU A 825 -11.54 -2.08 37.03
C LEU A 825 -10.25 -1.66 36.32
N ARG A 826 -10.14 -1.91 35.01
CA ARG A 826 -9.03 -1.41 34.16
C ARG A 826 -9.06 0.12 34.07
N ASP A 827 -10.21 0.72 33.75
CA ASP A 827 -10.36 2.17 33.60
C ASP A 827 -10.15 2.91 34.92
N LYS A 828 -10.53 2.29 36.04
CA LYS A 828 -10.18 2.77 37.39
C LYS A 828 -8.66 2.82 37.56
N SER A 829 -7.95 1.76 37.19
CA SER A 829 -6.49 1.73 37.29
C SER A 829 -5.83 2.81 36.42
N ASP A 830 -6.33 3.00 35.20
CA ASP A 830 -5.86 4.07 34.31
C ASP A 830 -6.04 5.46 34.95
N THR A 831 -7.22 5.74 35.51
CA THR A 831 -7.51 7.01 36.21
C THR A 831 -6.63 7.24 37.42
N ILE A 832 -6.35 6.18 38.19
CA ILE A 832 -5.42 6.23 39.32
C ILE A 832 -4.00 6.56 38.83
N SER A 833 -3.58 6.02 37.68
CA SER A 833 -2.28 6.35 37.09
C SER A 833 -2.18 7.82 36.66
N TRP A 834 -3.25 8.38 36.08
CA TRP A 834 -3.33 9.79 35.75
C TRP A 834 -3.28 10.68 37.00
N LEU A 835 -4.00 10.29 38.05
CA LEU A 835 -3.97 10.99 39.33
C LEU A 835 -2.56 10.96 39.95
N ALA A 836 -1.88 9.83 39.93
CA ALA A 836 -0.49 9.73 40.40
C ALA A 836 0.46 10.64 39.59
N LYS A 837 0.30 10.67 38.26
CA LYS A 837 1.05 11.59 37.39
C LYS A 837 0.76 13.05 37.75
N THR A 838 -0.48 13.41 38.06
CA THR A 838 -0.83 14.76 38.52
C THR A 838 -0.24 15.09 39.89
N GLU A 839 -0.28 14.17 40.86
CA GLU A 839 0.35 14.37 42.17
C GLU A 839 1.86 14.57 42.05
N GLU A 840 2.53 13.83 41.14
CA GLU A 840 3.94 14.04 40.85
C GLU A 840 4.23 15.44 40.29
N LYS A 841 3.38 15.93 39.38
CA LYS A 841 3.50 17.29 38.83
C LYS A 841 3.26 18.37 39.89
N LEU A 842 2.51 18.05 40.95
CA LEU A 842 2.28 18.89 42.13
C LEU A 842 3.36 18.73 43.22
N SER A 843 4.43 17.96 42.97
CA SER A 843 5.51 17.66 43.92
C SER A 843 5.10 16.76 45.11
N ASN A 844 3.95 16.09 45.03
CA ASN A 844 3.49 15.13 46.04
C ASN A 844 4.05 13.73 45.73
N PHE A 845 5.38 13.60 45.75
CA PHE A 845 6.10 12.41 45.31
C PHE A 845 5.66 11.11 46.01
N ASN A 846 5.63 11.11 47.35
CA ASN A 846 5.25 9.93 48.13
C ASN A 846 3.80 9.51 47.87
N GLU A 847 2.91 10.48 47.71
CA GLU A 847 1.50 10.23 47.40
C GLU A 847 1.36 9.61 46.01
N ALA A 848 2.10 10.10 45.01
CA ALA A 848 2.11 9.51 43.68
C ALA A 848 2.55 8.03 43.69
N VAL A 849 3.58 7.68 44.48
CA VAL A 849 4.03 6.28 44.64
C VAL A 849 2.97 5.42 45.31
N ASN A 850 2.32 5.92 46.38
CA ASN A 850 1.26 5.21 47.10
C ASN A 850 0.05 4.94 46.20
N ILE A 851 -0.38 5.96 45.42
CA ILE A 851 -1.49 5.85 44.46
C ILE A 851 -1.19 4.77 43.41
N LEU A 852 0.04 4.73 42.87
CA LEU A 852 0.46 3.69 41.92
C LEU A 852 0.46 2.29 42.54
N GLU A 853 0.84 2.13 43.81
CA GLU A 853 0.81 0.83 44.49
C GLU A 853 -0.64 0.31 44.59
N GLY A 854 -1.59 1.20 44.89
CA GLY A 854 -3.01 0.89 44.85
C GLY A 854 -3.49 0.44 43.47
N ALA A 855 -3.02 1.08 42.39
CA ALA A 855 -3.35 0.71 41.00
C ALA A 855 -2.87 -0.70 40.64
N VAL A 856 -1.63 -1.03 41.02
CA VAL A 856 -1.03 -2.36 40.83
C VAL A 856 -1.87 -3.41 41.56
N GLY A 857 -2.28 -3.15 42.81
CA GLY A 857 -3.12 -4.07 43.57
C GLY A 857 -4.46 -4.40 42.90
N VAL A 858 -5.06 -3.45 42.18
CA VAL A 858 -6.29 -3.68 41.39
C VAL A 858 -6.00 -4.56 40.17
N ILE A 859 -4.95 -4.24 39.39
CA ILE A 859 -4.62 -4.98 38.17
C ILE A 859 -4.14 -6.40 38.47
N THR A 860 -3.35 -6.62 39.53
CA THR A 860 -2.89 -7.96 39.90
C THR A 860 -4.05 -8.90 40.22
N LYS A 861 -5.11 -8.40 40.87
CA LYS A 861 -6.34 -9.17 41.10
C LYS A 861 -7.07 -9.50 39.79
N LEU A 862 -7.07 -8.57 38.82
CA LEU A 862 -7.64 -8.83 37.50
C LEU A 862 -6.85 -9.88 36.71
N ILE A 863 -5.52 -9.81 36.73
CA ILE A 863 -4.65 -10.78 36.04
C ILE A 863 -4.91 -12.19 36.57
N ALA A 864 -5.09 -12.36 37.89
CA ALA A 864 -5.43 -13.65 38.48
C ALA A 864 -6.76 -14.22 37.95
N ASN A 865 -7.73 -13.36 37.63
CA ASN A 865 -9.03 -13.76 37.10
C ASN A 865 -9.04 -13.93 35.57
N TYR A 866 -8.14 -13.25 34.85
CA TYR A 866 -8.07 -13.20 33.39
C TYR A 866 -6.62 -13.37 32.87
N PRO A 867 -5.97 -14.51 33.12
CA PRO A 867 -4.54 -14.70 32.80
C PRO A 867 -4.24 -14.77 31.30
N SER A 868 -5.25 -14.96 30.45
CA SER A 868 -5.10 -14.97 28.99
C SER A 868 -5.26 -13.59 28.34
N ASP A 869 -5.44 -12.53 29.12
CA ASP A 869 -5.53 -11.17 28.61
C ASP A 869 -4.17 -10.44 28.72
N ALA A 870 -3.38 -10.53 27.65
CA ALA A 870 -2.08 -9.87 27.52
C ALA A 870 -2.12 -8.36 27.80
N SER A 871 -3.26 -7.68 27.59
CA SER A 871 -3.38 -6.24 27.84
C SER A 871 -3.24 -5.89 29.32
N LEU A 872 -3.69 -6.77 30.23
CA LEU A 872 -3.60 -6.56 31.67
C LEU A 872 -2.15 -6.61 32.16
N PHE A 873 -1.34 -7.51 31.60
CA PHE A 873 0.09 -7.59 31.86
C PHE A 873 0.81 -6.32 31.37
N TYR A 874 0.47 -5.83 30.18
CA TYR A 874 1.01 -4.56 29.69
C TYR A 874 0.67 -3.38 30.62
N THR A 875 -0.59 -3.27 31.08
CA THR A 875 -0.98 -2.23 32.04
C THR A 875 -0.22 -2.34 33.36
N SER A 876 -0.08 -3.55 33.90
CA SER A 876 0.68 -3.79 35.14
C SER A 876 2.17 -3.43 34.97
N ALA A 877 2.79 -3.83 33.86
CA ALA A 877 4.16 -3.46 33.54
C ALA A 877 4.35 -1.94 33.43
N ASN A 878 3.39 -1.23 32.82
CA ASN A 878 3.42 0.24 32.75
C ASN A 878 3.37 0.88 34.14
N LEU A 879 2.50 0.38 35.03
CA LEU A 879 2.42 0.88 36.41
C LEU A 879 3.72 0.64 37.18
N TYR A 880 4.29 -0.56 37.09
CA TYR A 880 5.59 -0.86 37.69
C TYR A 880 6.72 0.01 37.11
N MET A 881 6.71 0.29 35.81
CA MET A 881 7.65 1.22 35.19
C MET A 881 7.48 2.64 35.72
N GLN A 882 6.26 3.13 35.90
CA GLN A 882 6.01 4.44 36.50
C GLN A 882 6.55 4.51 37.93
N GLN A 883 6.31 3.48 38.75
CA GLN A 883 6.89 3.39 40.10
C GLN A 883 8.42 3.38 40.05
N SER A 884 9.01 2.57 39.18
CA SER A 884 10.47 2.51 39.00
C SER A 884 11.04 3.87 38.62
N TYR A 885 10.44 4.57 37.65
CA TYR A 885 10.94 5.87 37.23
C TYR A 885 10.91 6.91 38.35
N LEU A 886 9.84 6.94 39.15
CA LEU A 886 9.78 7.84 40.31
C LEU A 886 10.85 7.49 41.33
N LEU A 887 10.92 6.23 41.74
CA LEU A 887 11.88 5.75 42.73
C LEU A 887 13.32 5.87 42.24
N SER A 888 13.56 5.87 40.93
CA SER A 888 14.90 6.01 40.34
C SER A 888 15.55 7.37 40.59
N TYR A 889 14.81 8.37 41.07
CA TYR A 889 15.37 9.65 41.50
C TYR A 889 15.96 9.59 42.92
N LEU A 890 15.47 8.69 43.78
CA LEU A 890 15.99 8.53 45.15
C LEU A 890 17.43 8.02 45.13
N SER A 891 18.25 8.37 46.11
CA SER A 891 19.64 7.93 46.15
C SER A 891 19.78 6.40 46.29
N ASP A 892 18.88 5.73 47.01
CA ASP A 892 18.79 4.25 47.04
C ASP A 892 18.00 3.72 45.84
N LYS A 893 18.69 3.05 44.91
CA LYS A 893 18.10 2.52 43.68
C LYS A 893 17.48 1.11 43.83
N ARG A 894 17.58 0.45 45.00
CA ARG A 894 17.14 -0.95 45.16
C ARG A 894 15.65 -1.15 44.90
N MET A 895 14.82 -0.26 45.42
CA MET A 895 13.37 -0.33 45.19
C MET A 895 13.02 -0.01 43.73
N ALA A 896 13.70 0.95 43.11
CA ALA A 896 13.53 1.25 41.69
C ALA A 896 13.87 0.03 40.82
N HIS A 897 15.03 -0.58 41.05
CA HIS A 897 15.46 -1.80 40.37
C HIS A 897 14.41 -2.91 40.52
N LYS A 898 13.95 -3.19 41.75
CA LYS A 898 12.93 -4.22 42.00
C LYS A 898 11.66 -3.99 41.17
N LYS A 899 11.19 -2.74 41.09
CA LYS A 899 10.00 -2.38 40.30
C LYS A 899 10.26 -2.50 38.79
N ALA A 900 11.43 -2.11 38.29
CA ALA A 900 11.82 -2.33 36.89
C ALA A 900 11.89 -3.82 36.52
N SER A 901 12.46 -4.66 37.39
CA SER A 901 12.53 -6.10 37.16
C SER A 901 11.14 -6.75 37.14
N LEU A 902 10.25 -6.35 38.06
CA LEU A 902 8.85 -6.78 38.04
C LEU A 902 8.14 -6.36 36.76
N ALA A 903 8.35 -5.11 36.30
CA ALA A 903 7.79 -4.67 35.02
C ALA A 903 8.26 -5.54 33.86
N ASN A 904 9.56 -5.88 33.82
CA ASN A 904 10.14 -6.72 32.78
C ASN A 904 9.62 -8.17 32.82
N GLN A 905 9.45 -8.74 34.01
CA GLN A 905 8.86 -10.07 34.19
C GLN A 905 7.41 -10.10 33.70
N VAL A 906 6.60 -9.13 34.13
CA VAL A 906 5.18 -9.08 33.80
C VAL A 906 4.96 -8.85 32.31
N ILE A 907 5.72 -7.95 31.67
CA ILE A 907 5.57 -7.73 30.22
C ILE A 907 6.06 -8.93 29.40
N ASN A 908 6.99 -9.73 29.91
CA ASN A 908 7.40 -10.97 29.24
C ASN A 908 6.22 -11.95 29.10
N GLU A 909 5.33 -12.03 30.10
CA GLU A 909 4.10 -12.83 30.00
C GLU A 909 3.19 -12.35 28.86
N ALA A 910 3.04 -11.03 28.67
CA ALA A 910 2.29 -10.47 27.54
C ALA A 910 2.96 -10.80 26.20
N LEU A 911 4.29 -10.71 26.15
CA LEU A 911 5.08 -10.94 24.93
C LEU A 911 5.08 -12.42 24.51
N VAL A 912 5.02 -13.36 25.46
CA VAL A 912 4.85 -14.79 25.16
C VAL A 912 3.50 -15.05 24.50
N GLN A 913 2.45 -14.33 24.92
CA GLN A 913 1.11 -14.47 24.35
C GLN A 913 0.99 -13.87 22.94
N ASP A 914 1.64 -12.73 22.69
CA ASP A 914 1.69 -12.10 21.35
C ASP A 914 3.11 -11.60 21.01
N PRO A 915 3.99 -12.47 20.48
CA PRO A 915 5.39 -12.14 20.22
C PRO A 915 5.59 -11.08 19.13
N LYS A 916 4.60 -10.85 18.26
CA LYS A 916 4.70 -9.89 17.14
C LYS A 916 4.19 -8.51 17.54
N ASN A 917 3.64 -8.35 18.74
CA ASN A 917 3.10 -7.08 19.20
C ASN A 917 4.21 -6.05 19.44
N ASN A 918 4.26 -5.01 18.61
CA ASN A 918 5.26 -3.97 18.74
C ASN A 918 5.17 -3.21 20.08
N LYS A 919 3.96 -3.03 20.66
CA LYS A 919 3.79 -2.36 21.97
C LYS A 919 4.42 -3.19 23.08
N PHE A 920 4.26 -4.51 23.06
CA PHE A 920 4.84 -5.40 24.07
C PHE A 920 6.36 -5.49 23.94
N GLN A 921 6.88 -5.59 22.72
CA GLN A 921 8.33 -5.56 22.46
C GLN A 921 8.96 -4.25 22.97
N LEU A 922 8.37 -3.09 22.65
CA LEU A 922 8.85 -1.79 23.12
C LEU A 922 8.89 -1.70 24.65
N MET A 923 7.82 -2.14 25.33
CA MET A 923 7.77 -2.14 26.80
C MET A 923 8.75 -3.13 27.43
N TYR A 924 8.94 -4.31 26.82
CA TYR A 924 9.92 -5.30 27.24
C TYR A 924 11.35 -4.73 27.20
N TYR A 925 11.80 -4.22 26.05
CA TYR A 925 13.17 -3.69 25.94
C TYR A 925 13.38 -2.42 26.76
N ARG A 926 12.35 -1.58 26.91
CA ARG A 926 12.39 -0.39 27.77
C ARG A 926 12.55 -0.75 29.25
N SER A 927 11.75 -1.70 29.75
CA SER A 927 11.85 -2.15 31.14
C SER A 927 13.17 -2.86 31.42
N LEU A 928 13.65 -3.67 30.47
CA LEU A 928 14.93 -4.37 30.55
C LEU A 928 16.11 -3.38 30.62
N ALA A 929 16.18 -2.42 29.69
CA ALA A 929 17.22 -1.39 29.68
C ALA A 929 17.24 -0.59 30.99
N HIS A 930 16.06 -0.23 31.51
CA HIS A 930 15.94 0.52 32.76
C HIS A 930 16.33 -0.32 33.98
N SER A 931 15.94 -1.60 34.04
CA SER A 931 16.38 -2.51 35.11
C SER A 931 17.89 -2.69 35.10
N LEU A 932 18.51 -2.86 33.92
CA LEU A 932 19.97 -2.97 33.79
C LEU A 932 20.69 -1.70 34.25
N MET A 933 20.20 -0.53 33.88
CA MET A 933 20.73 0.77 34.32
C MET A 933 20.72 0.93 35.85
N LEU A 934 19.72 0.35 36.54
CA LEU A 934 19.57 0.42 37.99
C LEU A 934 20.26 -0.71 38.76
N SER A 935 20.72 -1.75 38.07
CA SER A 935 21.34 -2.92 38.69
C SER A 935 22.78 -2.64 39.11
N THR A 936 23.17 -3.18 40.26
CA THR A 936 24.57 -3.26 40.71
C THR A 936 25.33 -4.42 40.06
N ASP A 937 24.63 -5.42 39.54
CA ASP A 937 25.22 -6.65 39.00
C ASP A 937 25.78 -6.44 37.59
N GLU A 938 26.99 -6.92 37.32
CA GLU A 938 27.60 -6.91 35.98
C GLU A 938 26.91 -7.95 35.06
N ALA A 939 25.76 -7.58 34.49
CA ALA A 939 25.02 -8.45 33.56
C ALA A 939 25.70 -8.53 32.18
N THR A 940 25.68 -9.74 31.60
CA THR A 940 26.36 -10.18 30.37
C THR A 940 26.02 -9.39 29.09
N ASP A 941 27.03 -9.14 28.25
CA ASP A 941 26.96 -8.40 26.97
C ASP A 941 25.81 -8.80 26.03
N SER A 942 25.43 -10.08 25.98
CA SER A 942 24.45 -10.59 25.02
C SER A 942 23.04 -9.98 25.14
N THR A 943 22.62 -9.56 26.34
CA THR A 943 21.31 -8.95 26.56
C THR A 943 21.28 -7.51 26.06
N ILE A 944 22.41 -6.80 26.19
CA ILE A 944 22.56 -5.41 25.74
C ILE A 944 22.55 -5.33 24.21
N GLU A 945 23.22 -6.27 23.54
CA GLU A 945 23.20 -6.36 22.08
C GLU A 945 21.78 -6.53 21.52
N LYS A 946 20.92 -7.32 22.19
CA LYS A 946 19.51 -7.47 21.80
C LYS A 946 18.75 -6.14 21.87
N ILE A 947 18.99 -5.33 22.92
CA ILE A 947 18.39 -4.00 23.06
C ILE A 947 18.87 -3.09 21.93
N ILE A 948 20.17 -3.04 21.67
CA ILE A 948 20.77 -2.19 20.61
C ILE A 948 20.22 -2.57 19.24
N ASN A 949 20.18 -3.86 18.90
CA ASN A 949 19.66 -4.34 17.63
C ASN A 949 18.17 -4.02 17.46
N PHE A 950 17.38 -4.16 18.54
CA PHE A 950 15.99 -3.75 18.53
C PHE A 950 15.85 -2.25 18.27
N LEU A 951 16.58 -1.39 18.98
CA LEU A 951 16.52 0.07 18.77
C LEU A 951 16.93 0.48 17.35
N LYS A 952 17.96 -0.15 16.78
CA LYS A 952 18.37 0.02 15.39
C LYS A 952 17.25 -0.35 14.41
N SER A 953 16.55 -1.47 14.65
CA SER A 953 15.41 -1.88 13.81
C SER A 953 14.24 -0.89 13.85
N GLN A 954 14.05 -0.21 14.98
CA GLN A 954 12.99 0.80 15.15
C GLN A 954 13.38 2.18 14.59
N ASN A 955 14.66 2.39 14.27
CA ASN A 955 15.21 3.59 13.64
C ASN A 955 14.81 4.90 14.34
N PHE A 956 14.70 4.87 15.68
CA PHE A 956 14.37 6.02 16.54
C PHE A 956 13.14 6.84 16.13
N LYS A 957 12.14 6.21 15.51
CA LYS A 957 10.92 6.89 15.02
C LYS A 957 10.03 7.48 16.12
N ASN A 958 10.17 7.01 17.37
CA ASN A 958 9.33 7.42 18.49
C ASN A 958 10.14 7.80 19.74
N THR A 959 9.57 8.66 20.59
CA THR A 959 10.21 9.14 21.83
C THR A 959 10.55 8.03 22.82
N SER A 960 9.83 6.90 22.80
CA SER A 960 10.11 5.76 23.68
C SER A 960 11.46 5.11 23.35
N THR A 961 11.76 4.91 22.07
CA THR A 961 13.04 4.36 21.61
C THR A 961 14.21 5.30 21.91
N ILE A 962 14.02 6.62 21.74
CA ILE A 962 15.00 7.64 22.12
C ILE A 962 15.30 7.59 23.63
N ASN A 963 14.26 7.57 24.47
CA ASN A 963 14.43 7.46 25.92
C ASN A 963 15.09 6.15 26.35
N THR A 964 14.86 5.06 25.63
CA THR A 964 15.52 3.77 25.89
C THR A 964 17.01 3.82 25.53
N GLN A 965 17.37 4.46 24.41
CA GLN A 965 18.77 4.73 24.04
C GLN A 965 19.47 5.60 25.09
N ILE A 966 18.82 6.67 25.56
CA ILE A 966 19.32 7.53 26.65
C ILE A 966 19.59 6.72 27.92
N THR A 967 18.68 5.82 28.27
CA THR A 967 18.82 4.92 29.43
C THR A 967 20.04 4.00 29.27
N LEU A 968 20.27 3.49 28.06
CA LEU A 968 21.41 2.63 27.76
C LEU A 968 22.75 3.39 27.77
N ILE A 969 22.77 4.62 27.27
CA ILE A 969 23.94 5.51 27.38
C ILE A 969 24.28 5.74 28.86
N GLN A 970 23.28 6.03 29.69
CA GLN A 970 23.48 6.21 31.14
C GLN A 970 23.99 4.93 31.82
N TYR A 971 23.51 3.76 31.40
CA TYR A 971 24.03 2.47 31.88
C TYR A 971 25.55 2.36 31.66
N PHE A 972 26.04 2.67 30.45
CA PHE A 972 27.47 2.60 30.15
C PHE A 972 28.29 3.68 30.89
N ILE A 973 27.72 4.87 31.11
CA ILE A 973 28.36 5.91 31.95
C ILE A 973 28.53 5.40 33.38
N ASN A 974 27.48 4.85 33.99
CA ASN A 974 27.51 4.32 35.36
C ASN A 974 28.52 3.18 35.53
N ARG A 975 28.84 2.46 34.45
CA ARG A 975 29.82 1.36 34.40
C ARG A 975 31.21 1.80 33.93
N GLN A 976 31.49 3.10 33.94
CA GLN A 976 32.79 3.67 33.55
C GLN A 976 33.24 3.23 32.15
N SER A 977 32.29 3.07 31.21
CA SER A 977 32.52 2.71 29.81
C SER A 977 32.19 3.88 28.86
N PRO A 978 32.89 5.03 28.99
CA PRO A 978 32.52 6.28 28.30
C PRO A 978 32.63 6.18 26.78
N LEU A 979 33.54 5.34 26.25
CA LEU A 979 33.67 5.14 24.81
C LEU A 979 32.40 4.54 24.20
N LYS A 980 31.79 3.55 24.87
CA LYS A 980 30.56 2.92 24.38
C LYS A 980 29.36 3.85 24.52
N ALA A 981 29.32 4.61 25.61
CA ALA A 981 28.33 5.68 25.81
C ALA A 981 28.41 6.74 24.69
N GLN A 982 29.63 7.17 24.33
CA GLN A 982 29.86 8.13 23.26
C GLN A 982 29.50 7.58 21.87
N GLU A 983 29.77 6.31 21.60
CA GLU A 983 29.37 5.62 20.36
C GLU A 983 27.84 5.65 20.19
N LEU A 984 27.11 5.22 21.22
CA LEU A 984 25.64 5.17 21.21
C LEU A 984 24.99 6.55 21.15
N LEU A 985 25.61 7.55 21.78
CA LEU A 985 25.19 8.95 21.68
C LEU A 985 25.38 9.47 20.25
N THR A 986 26.56 9.24 19.66
CA THR A 986 26.87 9.66 18.29
C THR A 986 25.93 9.01 17.27
N GLU A 987 25.62 7.72 17.46
CA GLU A 987 24.64 7.00 16.64
C GLU A 987 23.25 7.65 16.71
N LEU A 988 22.79 7.99 17.92
CA LEU A 988 21.51 8.66 18.12
C LEU A 988 21.48 10.04 17.44
N GLU A 989 22.52 10.85 17.62
CA GLU A 989 22.57 12.22 17.08
C GLU A 989 22.72 12.28 15.55
N ASN A 990 23.35 11.28 14.96
CA ASN A 990 23.46 11.17 13.50
C ASN A 990 22.18 10.67 12.84
N ASN A 991 21.19 10.19 13.60
CA ASN A 991 19.95 9.68 13.06
C ASN A 991 18.97 10.81 12.65
N GLU A 992 18.50 10.78 11.41
CA GLU A 992 17.59 11.81 10.88
C GLU A 992 16.20 11.79 11.54
N ASN A 993 15.67 10.60 11.91
CA ASN A 993 14.39 10.53 12.62
C ASN A 993 14.49 11.10 14.04
N TYR A 994 15.63 10.90 14.72
CA TYR A 994 15.90 11.53 16.00
C TYR A 994 15.92 13.06 15.87
N LYS A 995 16.63 13.62 14.87
CA LYS A 995 16.66 15.08 14.63
C LYS A 995 15.25 15.64 14.39
N HIS A 996 14.44 14.96 13.59
CA HIS A 996 13.06 15.36 13.33
C HIS A 996 12.19 15.30 14.60
N GLN A 997 12.27 14.20 15.37
CA GLN A 997 11.59 14.06 16.65
C GLN A 997 11.99 15.15 17.65
N LEU A 998 13.29 15.41 17.77
CA LEU A 998 13.82 16.44 18.67
C LEU A 998 13.34 17.84 18.27
N ALA A 999 13.31 18.15 16.97
CA ALA A 999 12.77 19.41 16.46
C ALA A 999 11.27 19.57 16.79
N ASN A 1000 10.50 18.49 16.70
CA ASN A 1000 9.07 18.50 17.06
C ASN A 1000 8.86 18.69 18.57
N LEU A 1001 9.59 17.95 19.41
CA LEU A 1001 9.51 18.11 20.87
C LEU A 1001 9.87 19.53 21.32
N THR A 1002 10.87 20.12 20.66
CA THR A 1002 11.28 21.51 20.93
C THR A 1002 10.19 22.50 20.52
N LYS A 1003 9.49 22.27 19.39
CA LYS A 1003 8.34 23.09 18.97
C LYS A 1003 7.15 22.99 19.93
N THR A 1004 6.90 21.82 20.52
CA THR A 1004 5.82 21.60 21.49
C THR A 1004 6.19 22.03 22.91
N GLY A 1005 7.41 22.53 23.13
CA GLY A 1005 7.88 22.97 24.44
C GLY A 1005 8.26 21.84 25.42
N ASP A 1006 8.39 20.59 24.94
CA ASP A 1006 8.91 19.49 25.75
C ASP A 1006 10.44 19.41 25.63
N TYR A 1007 11.10 20.11 26.55
CA TYR A 1007 12.56 20.22 26.57
C TYR A 1007 13.26 19.09 27.36
N LEU A 1008 12.54 18.10 27.87
CA LEU A 1008 13.11 17.09 28.78
C LEU A 1008 14.16 16.20 28.11
N VAL A 1009 13.87 15.72 26.89
CA VAL A 1009 14.81 14.88 26.12
C VAL A 1009 16.06 15.69 25.77
N TYR A 1010 15.88 16.91 25.28
CA TYR A 1010 16.98 17.81 24.94
C TYR A 1010 17.87 18.12 26.16
N THR A 1011 17.26 18.37 27.32
CA THR A 1011 17.99 18.63 28.57
C THR A 1011 18.81 17.43 29.00
N ARG A 1012 18.23 16.22 29.00
CA ARG A 1012 18.92 14.98 29.38
C ARG A 1012 20.11 14.68 28.46
N ILE A 1013 19.96 14.90 27.15
CA ILE A 1013 21.05 14.72 26.20
C ILE A 1013 22.20 15.71 26.48
N ASN A 1014 21.89 16.97 26.76
CA ASN A 1014 22.93 17.95 27.11
C ASN A 1014 23.65 17.60 28.43
N LEU A 1015 22.93 17.08 29.43
CA LEU A 1015 23.55 16.60 30.67
C LEU A 1015 24.47 15.38 30.43
N ILE A 1016 24.05 14.45 29.58
CA ILE A 1016 24.89 13.31 29.14
C ILE A 1016 26.15 13.81 28.43
N LYS A 1017 26.01 14.76 27.51
CA LYS A 1017 27.16 15.38 26.81
C LYS A 1017 28.11 16.09 27.76
N ALA A 1018 27.57 16.76 28.77
CA ALA A 1018 28.39 17.41 29.79
C ALA A 1018 29.19 16.39 30.62
N ASN A 1019 28.59 15.24 30.94
CA ASN A 1019 29.26 14.15 31.65
C ASN A 1019 30.37 13.51 30.80
N LEU A 1020 30.14 13.34 29.50
CA LEU A 1020 31.11 12.78 28.55
C LEU A 1020 32.11 13.83 28.00
N ALA A 1021 32.03 15.08 28.43
CA ALA A 1021 32.85 16.16 27.87
C ALA A 1021 34.33 16.00 28.22
N THR A 1022 35.20 16.11 27.22
CA THR A 1022 36.66 16.00 27.39
C THR A 1022 37.30 17.29 27.91
N THR A 1023 36.59 18.42 27.88
CA THR A 1023 37.10 19.73 28.30
C THR A 1023 36.08 20.45 29.19
N ASN A 1024 36.57 21.24 30.14
CA ASN A 1024 35.71 22.07 31.02
C ASN A 1024 34.84 23.05 30.23
N LYS A 1025 35.38 23.63 29.13
CA LYS A 1025 34.62 24.54 28.27
C LYS A 1025 33.42 23.88 27.59
N GLN A 1026 33.58 22.65 27.09
CA GLN A 1026 32.47 21.88 26.52
C GLN A 1026 31.45 21.50 27.59
N ARG A 1027 31.92 21.03 28.76
CA ARG A 1027 31.07 20.70 29.92
C ARG A 1027 30.19 21.88 30.31
N GLU A 1028 30.78 23.06 30.47
CA GLU A 1028 30.07 24.30 30.80
C GLU A 1028 29.03 24.66 29.73
N GLN A 1029 29.40 24.61 28.44
CA GLN A 1029 28.50 24.93 27.34
C GLN A 1029 27.27 24.02 27.30
N PHE A 1030 27.44 22.72 27.51
CA PHE A 1030 26.33 21.77 27.55
C PHE A 1030 25.45 21.97 28.78
N CYS A 1031 26.04 22.24 29.95
CA CYS A 1031 25.28 22.53 31.17
C CYS A 1031 24.48 23.85 31.06
N LEU A 1032 25.05 24.89 30.46
CA LEU A 1032 24.31 26.12 30.14
C LEU A 1032 23.16 25.88 29.16
N SER A 1033 23.37 25.01 28.16
CA SER A 1033 22.33 24.62 27.20
C SER A 1033 21.20 23.85 27.86
N ALA A 1034 21.52 22.99 28.84
CA ALA A 1034 20.54 22.27 29.65
C ALA A 1034 19.72 23.24 30.53
N ILE A 1035 20.36 24.18 31.22
CA ILE A 1035 19.66 25.23 32.01
C ILE A 1035 18.70 26.00 31.11
N LYS A 1036 19.21 26.56 30.00
CA LYS A 1036 18.40 27.36 29.07
C LYS A 1036 17.15 26.63 28.60
N ALA A 1037 17.25 25.33 28.36
CA ALA A 1037 16.14 24.53 27.86
C ALA A 1037 15.06 24.28 28.93
N ILE A 1038 15.44 24.08 30.19
CA ILE A 1038 14.51 23.59 31.22
C ILE A 1038 14.04 24.65 32.22
N SER A 1039 14.71 25.80 32.30
CA SER A 1039 14.39 26.86 33.26
C SER A 1039 12.96 27.40 33.14
N GLU A 1040 12.42 27.59 31.93
CA GLU A 1040 11.03 28.05 31.77
C GLU A 1040 10.01 26.99 32.23
N ALA A 1041 10.28 25.71 31.95
CA ALA A 1041 9.43 24.61 32.40
C ALA A 1041 9.42 24.49 33.94
N ALA A 1042 10.56 24.77 34.58
CA ALA A 1042 10.69 24.76 36.04
C ALA A 1042 9.92 25.88 36.75
N LYS A 1043 9.60 26.99 36.06
CA LYS A 1043 8.72 28.03 36.60
C LYS A 1043 7.26 27.58 36.66
N ILE A 1044 6.85 26.70 35.75
CA ILE A 1044 5.46 26.27 35.57
C ILE A 1044 5.17 24.97 36.33
N SER A 1045 6.17 24.09 36.48
CA SER A 1045 6.00 22.79 37.12
C SER A 1045 7.13 22.44 38.07
N GLN A 1046 6.75 22.03 39.28
CA GLN A 1046 7.65 21.54 40.33
C GLN A 1046 7.92 20.03 40.24
N SER A 1047 7.60 19.43 39.08
CA SER A 1047 7.84 18.02 38.78
C SER A 1047 9.29 17.62 39.03
N VAL A 1048 9.51 16.49 39.72
CA VAL A 1048 10.87 15.95 39.96
C VAL A 1048 11.61 15.69 38.64
N LYS A 1049 10.86 15.36 37.57
CA LYS A 1049 11.43 15.15 36.24
C LYS A 1049 12.03 16.42 35.62
N ILE A 1050 11.65 17.60 36.12
CA ILE A 1050 12.10 18.92 35.67
C ILE A 1050 13.12 19.49 36.65
N THR A 1051 12.79 19.49 37.95
CA THR A 1051 13.62 20.10 38.99
C THR A 1051 14.91 19.32 39.25
N TYR A 1052 14.90 17.99 39.16
CA TYR A 1052 16.13 17.19 39.32
C TYR A 1052 17.20 17.48 38.24
N PRO A 1053 16.92 17.36 36.93
CA PRO A 1053 17.91 17.69 35.91
C PRO A 1053 18.31 19.17 35.91
N LEU A 1054 17.41 20.09 36.33
CA LEU A 1054 17.78 21.49 36.57
C LEU A 1054 18.86 21.60 37.67
N VAL A 1055 18.67 20.92 38.81
CA VAL A 1055 19.69 20.92 39.89
C VAL A 1055 21.00 20.29 39.42
N GLN A 1056 20.96 19.22 38.64
CA GLN A 1056 22.17 18.65 38.03
C GLN A 1056 22.89 19.65 37.11
N ALA A 1057 22.14 20.42 36.32
CA ALA A 1057 22.72 21.40 35.41
C ALA A 1057 23.38 22.59 36.14
N TYR A 1058 22.81 23.05 37.27
CA TYR A 1058 23.43 24.08 38.11
C TYR A 1058 24.60 23.53 38.94
N ASN A 1059 24.48 22.30 39.47
CA ASN A 1059 25.58 21.61 40.16
C ASN A 1059 26.80 21.44 39.24
N CYS A 1060 26.57 21.09 37.97
CA CYS A 1060 27.60 21.02 36.93
C CYS A 1060 28.46 22.29 36.81
N LEU A 1061 27.85 23.45 37.06
CA LEU A 1061 28.49 24.78 36.96
C LEU A 1061 28.94 25.31 38.33
N ASN A 1062 28.82 24.52 39.41
CA ASN A 1062 29.02 24.96 40.79
C ASN A 1062 28.16 26.18 41.19
N ARG A 1063 26.93 26.28 40.65
CA ARG A 1063 25.99 27.41 40.86
C ARG A 1063 24.74 27.01 41.64
N GLU A 1064 24.82 25.94 42.41
CA GLU A 1064 23.67 25.36 43.12
C GLU A 1064 23.03 26.27 44.17
N ASP A 1065 23.75 27.27 44.68
CA ASP A 1065 23.22 28.29 45.59
C ASP A 1065 22.11 29.14 44.94
N GLU A 1066 22.16 29.33 43.61
CA GLU A 1066 21.16 30.10 42.86
C GLU A 1066 19.77 29.43 42.80
N ILE A 1067 19.69 28.14 43.15
CA ILE A 1067 18.46 27.33 43.15
C ILE A 1067 18.30 26.54 44.45
N SER A 1068 18.83 27.08 45.55
CA SER A 1068 18.88 26.45 46.87
C SER A 1068 17.51 25.99 47.40
N GLU A 1069 16.43 26.72 47.10
CA GLU A 1069 15.06 26.35 47.47
C GLU A 1069 14.61 25.04 46.79
N ILE A 1070 14.85 24.93 45.48
CA ILE A 1070 14.52 23.73 44.69
C ILE A 1070 15.35 22.54 45.16
N LYS A 1071 16.67 22.75 45.35
CA LYS A 1071 17.58 21.72 45.88
C LYS A 1071 17.12 21.22 47.25
N THR A 1072 16.78 22.13 48.17
CA THR A 1072 16.29 21.79 49.52
C THR A 1072 14.99 21.00 49.46
N SER A 1073 14.08 21.34 48.55
CA SER A 1073 12.83 20.60 48.35
C SER A 1073 13.08 19.16 47.91
N LEU A 1074 14.00 18.94 46.95
CA LEU A 1074 14.38 17.60 46.50
C LEU A 1074 15.11 16.79 47.59
N VAL A 1075 15.97 17.43 48.40
CA VAL A 1075 16.64 16.77 49.53
C VAL A 1075 15.62 16.29 50.58
N LYS A 1076 14.56 17.05 50.85
CA LYS A 1076 13.46 16.62 51.74
C LYS A 1076 12.72 15.40 51.21
N LEU A 1077 12.74 15.15 49.91
CA LEU A 1077 12.20 13.94 49.28
C LEU A 1077 13.18 12.75 49.30
N GLY A 1078 14.38 12.91 49.86
CA GLY A 1078 15.41 11.86 49.89
C GLY A 1078 16.28 11.78 48.62
N ILE A 1079 16.28 12.83 47.80
CA ILE A 1079 17.08 12.92 46.57
C ILE A 1079 18.34 13.74 46.88
N THR A 1080 19.51 13.11 46.84
CA THR A 1080 20.80 13.76 47.18
C THR A 1080 21.88 13.59 46.12
N ASN A 1081 21.62 12.75 45.11
CA ASN A 1081 22.54 12.38 44.03
C ASN A 1081 22.50 13.38 42.86
N PHE A 1082 22.94 14.63 43.07
CA PHE A 1082 22.90 15.68 42.05
C PHE A 1082 24.18 15.81 41.20
N GLN A 1083 25.26 15.15 41.59
CA GLN A 1083 26.51 15.18 40.83
C GLN A 1083 26.34 14.47 39.47
N LEU A 1084 26.90 15.10 38.43
CA LEU A 1084 27.02 14.53 37.08
C LEU A 1084 28.27 13.68 36.97
#